data_AF-A0AA40VRC7-F1
#
_entry.id   AF-A0AA40VRC7-F1
#
_cell.length_a   1.000
_cell.length_b   1.000
_cell.length_c   1.000
_cell.angle_alpha   90.00
_cell.angle_beta   90.00
_cell.angle_gamma   90.00
#
_symmetry.space_group_name_H-M   'P 1'
#
loop_
_entity.id
_entity.type
_entity.pdbx_description
1 polymer ?
#
loop_
_entity_poly.entity_id
_entity_poly.type
_entity_poly.pdbx_seq_one_letter_code
_entity_poly.pdbx_strand_id
1 'polypeptide(L)'
;MGKLVVINLIDGNFESGFAVSLQIWTEGDRQWIAAAKGKLPSAPELHEHYTHWQLRYRNHVSGRYSTRMGVTGGTDASIIDEIKRASKQLKSSLNDWLKANSNFSPIREKLFQSLKDDSEEIRVIFETENPELQRLPWHLWDDFFKHYHRAEVALSLPVKKGQIATTKGQVKILAVFGRDTRINTKTDWEMLVKQLAENSNACLIHLDKPSLEYLCDQIDEHKPQILFFAGHTRTEEDAESGFIDLNDEDTITIDDLEPDLRKAVKRGLQLAIFNSCDGLGIARQLAQLHVPNIIVMREPVPDEVAQKFLQRFLEAFASGKPLHLAVRRAREKINRLENKFPGATWLPMTFQNPAEVPLTWRSLGGIEIKKQSHQINVAGLESETENTSQIAWLQTVFPGSSPPTSPPKAQAVVITCSKRHENRSSNRFCIYCGEALTQPPIVQNFSPTCSRGHKNPLDNTFCSHCGEFLKRASTLIEHNTQIPPATVESKAIPTTIGNSINSGVSNTGKSAVIGSILRGRYKITKVLGAGGFGNTFIAEDMDLPGNPPCVVKQLRPAQTEPKVLQIARRLFESEAEVQYRLGNHDQIPGIFAHFEENQEFYLVQEFIDGHSLDQELTPGKPLPEIQVIAILYDILKVLEFVHQHNVIHRDIKPSNFIRGKQDQKLVLIDFGAVKQIEQTTTGESLSTVVIGTRGYMPSEQVRGKPRFSSDIYAAGIIGIQALTGFYPTQLKEDPYTGEILWQHQAEVSDEVAAILDKMVRYDFRERYQSAAEVLQALEEYVQNCDSKFYLCLINNYV
;
A
#
# COMPACT_ATOMS: atom_id res chain seq x y z
N MET A 1 12.52 -6.96 -36.78
CA MET A 1 11.33 -6.24 -36.26
C MET A 1 10.85 -6.99 -35.03
N GLY A 2 10.49 -6.30 -33.95
CA GLY A 2 10.03 -6.97 -32.74
C GLY A 2 8.71 -7.71 -32.93
N LYS A 3 8.41 -8.64 -32.02
CA LYS A 3 7.17 -9.42 -31.97
C LYS A 3 6.42 -9.10 -30.68
N LEU A 4 5.11 -8.94 -30.80
CA LEU A 4 4.21 -8.90 -29.66
C LEU A 4 3.48 -10.24 -29.56
N VAL A 5 3.62 -10.89 -28.41
CA VAL A 5 2.90 -12.10 -28.04
C VAL A 5 1.92 -11.73 -26.93
N VAL A 6 0.62 -11.94 -27.14
CA VAL A 6 -0.42 -11.76 -26.12
C VAL A 6 -1.01 -13.12 -25.78
N ILE A 7 -0.90 -13.53 -24.53
CA ILE A 7 -1.47 -14.75 -23.97
C ILE A 7 -2.56 -14.31 -22.99
N ASN A 8 -3.81 -14.55 -23.34
CA ASN A 8 -4.96 -14.15 -22.53
C ASN A 8 -5.51 -15.35 -21.73
N LEU A 9 -5.75 -15.13 -20.43
CA LEU A 9 -6.18 -16.07 -19.40
C LEU A 9 -7.40 -15.47 -18.66
N ILE A 10 -8.62 -15.82 -19.07
CA ILE A 10 -9.87 -15.16 -18.64
C ILE A 10 -10.88 -16.09 -17.95
N ASP A 11 -10.88 -17.40 -18.25
CA ASP A 11 -11.85 -18.35 -17.68
C ASP A 11 -11.14 -19.46 -16.93
N GLY A 12 -11.42 -19.62 -15.63
CA GLY A 12 -10.99 -20.75 -14.82
C GLY A 12 -10.27 -20.40 -13.50
N ASN A 13 -9.78 -21.44 -12.83
CA ASN A 13 -9.01 -21.36 -11.59
C ASN A 13 -7.97 -22.48 -11.54
N PHE A 14 -7.12 -22.52 -10.52
CA PHE A 14 -6.12 -23.57 -10.39
C PHE A 14 -6.73 -24.98 -10.22
N GLU A 15 -7.98 -25.11 -9.78
CA GLU A 15 -8.65 -26.42 -9.64
C GLU A 15 -9.18 -26.97 -10.97
N SER A 16 -9.68 -26.12 -11.85
CA SER A 16 -10.34 -26.49 -13.11
C SER A 16 -9.50 -26.23 -14.36
N GLY A 17 -8.38 -25.53 -14.20
CA GLY A 17 -7.51 -25.05 -15.26
C GLY A 17 -8.04 -23.78 -15.94
N PHE A 18 -7.23 -23.16 -16.79
CA PHE A 18 -7.55 -21.88 -17.44
C PHE A 18 -7.68 -22.00 -18.95
N ALA A 19 -8.73 -21.42 -19.53
CA ALA A 19 -8.80 -21.23 -20.97
C ALA A 19 -7.72 -20.24 -21.42
N VAL A 20 -7.05 -20.55 -22.53
CA VAL A 20 -5.95 -19.74 -23.07
C VAL A 20 -6.24 -19.37 -24.51
N SER A 21 -6.04 -18.09 -24.84
CA SER A 21 -5.89 -17.67 -26.22
C SER A 21 -4.54 -17.00 -26.44
N LEU A 22 -3.93 -17.29 -27.58
CA LEU A 22 -2.67 -16.74 -28.03
C LEU A 22 -2.92 -15.87 -29.26
N GLN A 23 -2.28 -14.70 -29.29
CA GLN A 23 -2.17 -13.85 -30.46
C GLN A 23 -0.74 -13.39 -30.65
N ILE A 24 -0.26 -13.42 -31.89
CA ILE A 24 1.09 -12.99 -32.26
C ILE A 24 0.97 -11.92 -33.34
N TRP A 25 1.65 -10.81 -33.12
CA TRP A 25 1.66 -9.64 -34.00
C TRP A 25 3.10 -9.17 -34.22
N THR A 26 3.35 -8.47 -35.32
CA THR A 26 4.54 -7.64 -35.42
C THR A 26 4.38 -6.40 -34.53
N GLU A 27 5.44 -5.99 -33.84
CA GLU A 27 5.35 -4.98 -32.78
C GLU A 27 5.08 -3.56 -33.32
N GLY A 28 5.68 -3.21 -34.46
CA GLY A 28 5.63 -1.84 -35.01
C GLY A 28 4.38 -1.55 -35.83
N ASP A 29 4.15 -2.33 -36.89
CA ASP A 29 3.05 -2.17 -37.85
C ASP A 29 1.80 -3.00 -37.50
N ARG A 30 1.85 -3.75 -36.38
CA ARG A 30 0.73 -4.55 -35.86
C ARG A 30 0.10 -5.47 -36.92
N GLN A 31 0.92 -6.00 -37.81
CA GLN A 31 0.51 -7.04 -38.74
C GLN A 31 0.25 -8.33 -37.97
N TRP A 32 -0.89 -8.95 -38.28
CA TRP A 32 -1.29 -10.22 -37.71
C TRP A 32 -0.34 -11.33 -38.20
N ILE A 33 0.18 -12.14 -37.28
CA ILE A 33 1.07 -13.27 -37.60
C ILE A 33 0.35 -14.60 -37.39
N ALA A 34 -0.22 -14.78 -36.19
CA ALA A 34 -0.80 -16.05 -35.79
C ALA A 34 -1.74 -15.90 -34.59
N ALA A 35 -2.64 -16.88 -34.45
CA ALA A 35 -3.42 -17.08 -33.24
C ALA A 35 -3.56 -18.57 -32.95
N ALA A 36 -3.77 -18.92 -31.69
CA ALA A 36 -4.13 -20.26 -31.25
C ALA A 36 -5.02 -20.20 -30.01
N LYS A 37 -5.75 -21.28 -29.74
CA LYS A 37 -6.51 -21.47 -28.51
C LYS A 37 -6.07 -22.77 -27.85
N GLY A 38 -6.14 -22.82 -26.54
CA GLY A 38 -5.78 -23.97 -25.74
C GLY A 38 -6.32 -23.84 -24.33
N LYS A 39 -5.88 -24.73 -23.45
CA LYS A 39 -6.25 -24.73 -22.03
C LYS A 39 -5.05 -25.14 -21.19
N LEU A 40 -4.75 -24.37 -20.15
CA LEU A 40 -3.87 -24.81 -19.08
C LEU A 40 -4.66 -25.75 -18.15
N PRO A 41 -4.11 -26.91 -17.77
CA PRO A 41 -4.82 -27.86 -16.93
C PRO A 41 -4.94 -27.35 -15.48
N SER A 42 -5.66 -28.12 -14.66
CA SER A 42 -5.66 -27.95 -13.21
C SER A 42 -4.23 -28.05 -12.64
N ALA A 43 -3.89 -27.18 -11.68
CA ALA A 43 -2.65 -27.16 -10.92
C ALA A 43 -2.83 -26.52 -9.53
N PRO A 44 -3.66 -27.11 -8.64
CA PRO A 44 -3.90 -26.57 -7.30
C PRO A 44 -2.61 -26.42 -6.48
N GLU A 45 -1.70 -27.39 -6.59
CA GLU A 45 -0.42 -27.36 -5.89
C GLU A 45 0.47 -26.17 -6.31
N LEU A 46 0.27 -25.58 -7.49
CA LEU A 46 1.07 -24.44 -7.94
C LEU A 46 0.83 -23.21 -7.05
N HIS A 47 -0.43 -23.00 -6.63
CA HIS A 47 -0.79 -21.96 -5.67
C HIS A 47 -0.10 -22.23 -4.32
N GLU A 48 -0.20 -23.46 -3.81
CA GLU A 48 0.44 -23.84 -2.53
C GLU A 48 1.96 -23.64 -2.58
N HIS A 49 2.62 -24.06 -3.66
CA HIS A 49 4.06 -23.86 -3.83
C HIS A 49 4.45 -22.38 -3.87
N TYR A 50 3.61 -21.52 -4.47
CA TYR A 50 3.82 -20.08 -4.43
C TYR A 50 3.73 -19.56 -2.99
N THR A 51 2.64 -19.87 -2.29
CA THR A 51 2.41 -19.47 -0.89
C THR A 51 3.53 -19.97 0.03
N HIS A 52 4.03 -21.18 -0.21
CA HIS A 52 5.12 -21.79 0.54
C HIS A 52 6.47 -21.10 0.32
N TRP A 53 6.76 -20.68 -0.92
CA TRP A 53 7.92 -19.82 -1.21
C TRP A 53 7.73 -18.43 -0.60
N GLN A 54 6.57 -17.82 -0.81
CA GLN A 54 6.22 -16.47 -0.36
C GLN A 54 6.37 -16.34 1.15
N LEU A 55 5.80 -17.27 1.93
CA LEU A 55 5.89 -17.27 3.39
C LEU A 55 7.33 -17.29 3.87
N ARG A 56 8.18 -18.16 3.29
CA ARG A 56 9.60 -18.25 3.68
C ARG A 56 10.39 -17.03 3.27
N TYR A 57 10.19 -16.56 2.04
CA TYR A 57 10.85 -15.37 1.53
C TYR A 57 10.46 -14.15 2.38
N ARG A 58 9.16 -13.94 2.64
CA ARG A 58 8.65 -12.90 3.55
C ARG A 58 9.22 -13.08 4.94
N ASN A 59 9.27 -14.27 5.52
CA ASN A 59 9.87 -14.48 6.84
C ASN A 59 11.38 -14.20 6.88
N HIS A 60 12.12 -14.45 5.80
CA HIS A 60 13.53 -14.09 5.71
C HIS A 60 13.75 -12.59 5.58
N VAL A 61 12.85 -11.90 4.88
CA VAL A 61 12.87 -10.44 4.70
C VAL A 61 12.25 -9.70 5.91
N SER A 62 11.30 -10.31 6.63
CA SER A 62 10.49 -9.72 7.71
C SER A 62 10.87 -10.20 9.12
N GLY A 63 11.33 -11.45 9.28
CA GLY A 63 11.77 -12.07 10.55
C GLY A 63 13.09 -11.51 11.10
N ARG A 64 13.65 -10.52 10.41
CA ARG A 64 14.75 -9.65 10.87
C ARG A 64 14.36 -8.18 10.92
N TYR A 65 13.10 -7.95 11.29
CA TYR A 65 12.39 -6.67 11.41
C TYR A 65 11.92 -6.04 10.09
N SER A 66 10.66 -5.63 10.13
CA SER A 66 9.89 -4.83 9.17
C SER A 66 10.72 -3.91 8.27
N THR A 67 10.42 -4.02 6.96
CA THR A 67 10.70 -3.11 5.84
C THR A 67 12.17 -2.67 5.60
N ARG A 68 12.65 -3.01 4.40
CA ARG A 68 13.71 -2.35 3.61
C ARG A 68 14.87 -1.60 4.35
N MET A 69 15.60 -2.19 5.31
CA MET A 69 16.94 -1.67 5.67
C MET A 69 18.10 -2.66 5.67
N GLY A 70 19.20 -2.19 5.08
CA GLY A 70 20.54 -2.15 5.69
C GLY A 70 21.01 -3.40 6.42
N VAL A 71 21.57 -4.36 5.68
CA VAL A 71 22.14 -5.57 6.26
C VAL A 71 23.58 -5.32 6.73
N THR A 72 23.79 -5.38 8.05
CA THR A 72 25.01 -5.95 8.64
C THR A 72 24.62 -6.98 9.71
N GLY A 73 24.91 -8.27 9.45
CA GLY A 73 25.01 -9.29 10.51
C GLY A 73 24.33 -10.65 10.27
N GLY A 74 25.09 -11.63 9.77
CA GLY A 74 24.96 -13.09 10.05
C GLY A 74 23.83 -13.87 9.37
N THR A 75 24.11 -14.62 8.29
CA THR A 75 23.16 -15.56 7.64
C THR A 75 23.11 -16.91 8.35
N ASP A 76 21.94 -17.35 8.82
CA ASP A 76 21.71 -18.78 9.11
C ASP A 76 21.54 -19.51 7.77
N ALA A 77 22.57 -20.26 7.37
CA ALA A 77 22.60 -20.95 6.08
C ALA A 77 21.37 -21.86 5.85
N SER A 78 20.79 -22.41 6.92
CA SER A 78 19.60 -23.27 6.89
C SER A 78 18.36 -22.60 6.28
N ILE A 79 18.11 -21.32 6.61
CA ILE A 79 16.92 -20.59 6.14
C ILE A 79 17.01 -20.31 4.64
N ILE A 80 18.19 -19.89 4.16
CA ILE A 80 18.42 -19.63 2.74
C ILE A 80 18.23 -20.91 1.92
N ASP A 81 18.71 -22.04 2.42
CA ASP A 81 18.55 -23.33 1.74
C ASP A 81 17.09 -23.81 1.70
N GLU A 82 16.28 -23.49 2.70
CA GLU A 82 14.83 -23.70 2.66
C GLU A 82 14.15 -22.85 1.58
N ILE A 83 14.47 -21.55 1.48
CA ILE A 83 13.89 -20.69 0.44
C ILE A 83 14.32 -21.18 -0.94
N LYS A 84 15.59 -21.58 -1.11
CA LYS A 84 16.09 -22.16 -2.38
C LYS A 84 15.33 -23.44 -2.76
N ARG A 85 15.05 -24.31 -1.79
CA ARG A 85 14.24 -25.52 -2.02
C ARG A 85 12.83 -25.18 -2.46
N ALA A 86 12.14 -24.29 -1.73
CA ALA A 86 10.81 -23.82 -2.12
C ALA A 86 10.82 -23.13 -3.50
N SER A 87 11.85 -22.35 -3.79
CA SER A 87 12.03 -21.68 -5.08
C SER A 87 12.16 -22.69 -6.23
N LYS A 88 12.96 -23.75 -6.03
CA LYS A 88 13.14 -24.82 -7.00
C LYS A 88 11.85 -25.61 -7.22
N GLN A 89 11.09 -25.87 -6.15
CA GLN A 89 9.81 -26.57 -6.20
C GLN A 89 8.79 -25.77 -7.03
N LEU A 90 8.57 -24.49 -6.71
CA LEU A 90 7.68 -23.61 -7.46
C LEU A 90 8.09 -23.53 -8.94
N LYS A 91 9.39 -23.37 -9.21
CA LYS A 91 9.90 -23.33 -10.58
C LYS A 91 9.62 -24.64 -11.34
N SER A 92 9.81 -25.79 -10.70
CA SER A 92 9.51 -27.10 -11.31
C SER A 92 8.02 -27.18 -11.64
N SER A 93 7.17 -26.95 -10.64
CA SER A 93 5.71 -27.04 -10.81
C SER A 93 5.18 -26.11 -11.89
N LEU A 94 5.70 -24.88 -11.99
CA LEU A 94 5.32 -23.96 -13.07
C LEU A 94 5.70 -24.52 -14.46
N ASN A 95 6.90 -25.08 -14.60
CA ASN A 95 7.35 -25.63 -15.87
C ASN A 95 6.65 -26.95 -16.21
N ASP A 96 6.38 -27.79 -15.22
CA ASP A 96 5.63 -29.04 -15.39
C ASP A 96 4.20 -28.73 -15.81
N TRP A 97 3.57 -27.72 -15.21
CA TRP A 97 2.25 -27.22 -15.58
C TRP A 97 2.19 -26.70 -17.03
N LEU A 98 3.21 -25.92 -17.43
CA LEU A 98 3.33 -25.41 -18.80
C LEU A 98 3.74 -26.48 -19.83
N LYS A 99 4.19 -27.65 -19.37
CA LYS A 99 4.54 -28.82 -20.20
C LYS A 99 3.43 -29.86 -20.32
N ALA A 100 2.45 -29.85 -19.40
CA ALA A 100 1.41 -30.86 -19.32
C ALA A 100 0.66 -31.04 -20.67
N ASN A 101 0.58 -32.29 -21.12
CA ASN A 101 0.86 -32.65 -22.52
C ASN A 101 -0.37 -32.86 -23.43
N SER A 102 -1.50 -32.17 -23.24
CA SER A 102 -2.62 -32.32 -24.20
C SER A 102 -3.31 -31.03 -24.64
N ASN A 103 -3.59 -30.08 -23.74
CA ASN A 103 -4.45 -28.95 -24.08
C ASN A 103 -3.72 -27.59 -24.20
N PHE A 104 -2.49 -27.48 -23.69
CA PHE A 104 -1.64 -26.28 -23.87
C PHE A 104 -0.62 -26.42 -25.01
N SER A 105 -0.38 -27.66 -25.50
CA SER A 105 0.55 -27.91 -26.61
C SER A 105 0.25 -27.10 -27.87
N PRO A 106 -1.02 -26.82 -28.28
CA PRO A 106 -1.27 -26.01 -29.47
C PRO A 106 -0.75 -24.57 -29.35
N ILE A 107 -0.81 -24.00 -28.15
CA ILE A 107 -0.28 -22.66 -27.85
C ILE A 107 1.25 -22.68 -27.98
N ARG A 108 1.89 -23.67 -27.32
CA ARG A 108 3.34 -23.84 -27.33
C ARG A 108 3.88 -24.06 -28.75
N GLU A 109 3.31 -25.02 -29.48
CA GLU A 109 3.71 -25.32 -30.85
C GLU A 109 3.53 -24.10 -31.76
N LYS A 110 2.42 -23.36 -31.63
CA LYS A 110 2.20 -22.18 -32.45
C LYS A 110 3.21 -21.08 -32.17
N LEU A 111 3.63 -20.89 -30.91
CA LEU A 111 4.71 -19.97 -30.54
C LEU A 111 6.02 -20.35 -31.26
N PHE A 112 6.47 -21.59 -31.15
CA PHE A 112 7.73 -22.04 -31.76
C PHE A 112 7.69 -22.09 -33.29
N GLN A 113 6.52 -22.27 -33.91
CA GLN A 113 6.38 -22.22 -35.37
C GLN A 113 6.39 -20.79 -35.93
N SER A 114 5.92 -19.82 -35.14
CA SER A 114 5.65 -18.45 -35.64
C SER A 114 6.74 -17.45 -35.29
N LEU A 115 7.64 -17.81 -34.38
CA LEU A 115 8.79 -17.04 -33.95
C LEU A 115 10.05 -17.69 -34.53
N LYS A 116 11.03 -16.89 -34.96
CA LYS A 116 12.16 -17.38 -35.75
C LYS A 116 13.22 -18.07 -34.89
N ASP A 117 13.99 -17.25 -34.20
CA ASP A 117 15.15 -17.66 -33.43
C ASP A 117 15.38 -16.64 -32.32
N ASP A 118 16.45 -16.83 -31.57
CA ASP A 118 16.77 -16.09 -30.38
C ASP A 118 17.21 -14.63 -30.64
N SER A 119 17.38 -14.25 -31.92
CA SER A 119 17.68 -12.87 -32.33
C SER A 119 16.48 -11.93 -32.30
N GLU A 120 15.25 -12.47 -32.28
CA GLU A 120 14.02 -11.66 -32.28
C GLU A 120 13.76 -10.99 -30.92
N GLU A 121 13.45 -9.69 -30.94
CA GLU A 121 12.95 -8.99 -29.74
C GLU A 121 11.49 -9.35 -29.55
N ILE A 122 11.15 -9.96 -28.41
CA ILE A 122 9.79 -10.47 -28.17
C ILE A 122 9.26 -9.87 -26.87
N ARG A 123 8.13 -9.17 -26.96
CA ARG A 123 7.38 -8.73 -25.79
C ARG A 123 6.23 -9.72 -25.56
N VAL A 124 6.26 -10.41 -24.42
CA VAL A 124 5.24 -11.39 -24.04
C VAL A 124 4.34 -10.76 -22.98
N ILE A 125 3.05 -10.61 -23.26
CA ILE A 125 2.06 -10.05 -22.34
C ILE A 125 1.09 -11.15 -21.93
N PHE A 126 1.05 -11.45 -20.63
CA PHE A 126 0.00 -12.25 -20.04
C PHE A 126 -1.14 -11.33 -19.61
N GLU A 127 -2.30 -11.46 -20.26
CA GLU A 127 -3.49 -10.67 -19.98
C GLU A 127 -4.46 -11.49 -19.12
N THR A 128 -4.71 -11.05 -17.89
CA THR A 128 -5.57 -11.77 -16.93
C THR A 128 -6.09 -10.84 -15.84
N GLU A 129 -7.30 -11.09 -15.35
CA GLU A 129 -7.86 -10.42 -14.16
C GLU A 129 -7.52 -11.16 -12.86
N ASN A 130 -7.08 -12.42 -12.95
CA ASN A 130 -6.83 -13.27 -11.80
C ASN A 130 -5.55 -12.82 -11.05
N PRO A 131 -5.65 -12.37 -9.78
CA PRO A 131 -4.50 -11.87 -9.02
C PRO A 131 -3.42 -12.92 -8.76
N GLU A 132 -3.81 -14.18 -8.61
CA GLU A 132 -2.87 -15.27 -8.35
C GLU A 132 -2.02 -15.60 -9.58
N LEU A 133 -2.61 -15.59 -10.78
CA LEU A 133 -1.86 -15.71 -12.03
C LEU A 133 -0.90 -14.52 -12.22
N GLN A 134 -1.29 -13.31 -11.81
CA GLN A 134 -0.40 -12.14 -11.86
C GLN A 134 0.80 -12.27 -10.92
N ARG A 135 0.67 -13.02 -9.83
CA ARG A 135 1.77 -13.32 -8.88
C ARG A 135 2.75 -14.38 -9.41
N LEU A 136 2.46 -15.15 -10.46
CA LEU A 136 3.36 -16.21 -10.92
C LEU A 136 4.62 -15.70 -11.63
N PRO A 137 5.80 -16.33 -11.43
CA PRO A 137 7.07 -15.89 -12.02
C PRO A 137 7.21 -16.37 -13.46
N TRP A 138 6.38 -15.85 -14.36
CA TRP A 138 6.27 -16.28 -15.76
C TRP A 138 7.59 -16.28 -16.56
N HIS A 139 8.55 -15.41 -16.22
CA HIS A 139 9.89 -15.38 -16.82
C HIS A 139 10.70 -16.68 -16.54
N LEU A 140 10.25 -17.53 -15.61
CA LEU A 140 10.83 -18.84 -15.32
C LEU A 140 10.27 -19.96 -16.20
N TRP A 141 9.43 -19.64 -17.19
CA TRP A 141 9.05 -20.60 -18.23
C TRP A 141 10.28 -20.94 -19.08
N ASP A 142 10.99 -21.99 -18.67
CA ASP A 142 12.33 -22.33 -19.12
C ASP A 142 12.34 -22.67 -20.61
N ASP A 143 11.35 -23.43 -21.08
CA ASP A 143 11.28 -23.84 -22.50
C ASP A 143 11.22 -22.64 -23.44
N PHE A 144 10.58 -21.53 -23.02
CA PHE A 144 10.42 -20.34 -23.84
C PHE A 144 11.54 -19.32 -23.62
N PHE A 145 11.75 -18.84 -22.38
CA PHE A 145 12.67 -17.72 -22.12
C PHE A 145 14.15 -18.10 -22.16
N LYS A 146 14.50 -19.40 -22.03
CA LYS A 146 15.87 -19.84 -22.32
C LYS A 146 16.14 -19.94 -23.81
N HIS A 147 15.13 -20.27 -24.60
CA HIS A 147 15.26 -20.36 -26.06
C HIS A 147 15.27 -18.97 -26.69
N TYR A 148 14.31 -18.12 -26.33
CA TYR A 148 14.22 -16.74 -26.81
C TYR A 148 14.91 -15.78 -25.85
N HIS A 149 16.24 -15.69 -25.94
CA HIS A 149 17.06 -14.84 -25.07
C HIS A 149 16.89 -13.33 -25.33
N ARG A 150 15.88 -12.88 -26.08
CA ARG A 150 15.47 -11.47 -26.20
C ARG A 150 13.98 -11.28 -25.95
N ALA A 151 13.33 -12.30 -25.38
CA ALA A 151 11.97 -12.22 -24.90
C ALA A 151 11.92 -11.64 -23.48
N GLU A 152 10.91 -10.82 -23.19
CA GLU A 152 10.61 -10.39 -21.82
C GLU A 152 9.12 -10.42 -21.54
N VAL A 153 8.77 -10.82 -20.31
CA VAL A 153 7.40 -10.91 -19.83
C VAL A 153 6.89 -9.62 -19.18
N ALA A 154 5.63 -9.30 -19.47
CA ALA A 154 4.79 -8.31 -18.80
C ALA A 154 3.37 -8.85 -18.55
N LEU A 155 2.62 -8.17 -17.70
CA LEU A 155 1.23 -8.44 -17.35
C LEU A 155 0.32 -7.36 -17.97
N SER A 156 -0.96 -7.66 -18.13
CA SER A 156 -1.99 -6.68 -18.48
C SER A 156 -3.32 -7.05 -17.85
N LEU A 157 -4.12 -6.03 -17.49
CA LEU A 157 -5.55 -6.20 -17.26
C LEU A 157 -6.29 -6.08 -18.62
N PRO A 158 -7.42 -6.78 -18.83
CA PRO A 158 -8.23 -6.67 -20.04
C PRO A 158 -9.10 -5.40 -20.04
N VAL A 159 -8.49 -4.24 -19.78
CA VAL A 159 -9.18 -2.94 -19.74
C VAL A 159 -9.30 -2.37 -21.16
N LYS A 160 -10.38 -1.62 -21.42
CA LYS A 160 -10.57 -0.93 -22.71
C LYS A 160 -9.40 -0.01 -23.00
N LYS A 161 -8.93 -0.03 -24.25
CA LYS A 161 -7.75 0.73 -24.68
C LYS A 161 -8.07 2.22 -24.76
N GLY A 162 -7.36 3.04 -24.00
CA GLY A 162 -7.40 4.51 -24.10
C GLY A 162 -6.42 5.01 -25.16
N GLN A 163 -6.76 6.10 -25.87
CA GLN A 163 -5.81 6.83 -26.71
C GLN A 163 -4.96 7.75 -25.84
N ILE A 164 -3.64 7.74 -26.05
CA ILE A 164 -2.72 8.48 -25.20
C ILE A 164 -1.91 9.45 -26.06
N ALA A 165 -1.92 10.71 -25.64
CA ALA A 165 -1.17 11.75 -26.32
C ALA A 165 0.34 11.57 -26.03
N THR A 166 1.15 11.58 -27.08
CA THR A 166 2.60 11.66 -26.95
C THR A 166 3.02 13.13 -26.94
N THR A 167 3.67 13.57 -25.85
CA THR A 167 4.23 14.91 -25.77
C THR A 167 5.71 14.87 -26.16
N LYS A 168 6.11 15.69 -27.14
CA LYS A 168 7.51 15.83 -27.57
C LYS A 168 8.16 16.96 -26.77
N GLY A 169 9.21 16.68 -26.02
CA GLY A 169 9.91 17.66 -25.18
C GLY A 169 11.00 17.04 -24.32
N GLN A 170 11.47 17.79 -23.31
CA GLN A 170 12.36 17.26 -22.27
C GLN A 170 11.63 16.18 -21.45
N VAL A 171 12.31 15.09 -21.09
CA VAL A 171 11.73 13.99 -20.31
C VAL A 171 11.55 14.45 -18.87
N LYS A 172 10.33 14.80 -18.46
CA LYS A 172 10.02 15.20 -17.08
C LYS A 172 9.71 13.98 -16.23
N ILE A 173 10.47 13.85 -15.15
CA ILE A 173 10.33 12.77 -14.17
C ILE A 173 9.95 13.41 -12.85
N LEU A 174 8.74 13.12 -12.38
CA LEU A 174 8.33 13.47 -11.02
C LEU A 174 8.72 12.33 -10.09
N ALA A 175 9.76 12.56 -9.28
CA ALA A 175 10.31 11.59 -8.35
C ALA A 175 9.82 11.90 -6.92
N VAL A 176 8.95 11.05 -6.42
CA VAL A 176 8.30 11.14 -5.11
C VAL A 176 8.99 10.19 -4.15
N PHE A 177 9.52 10.74 -3.06
CA PHE A 177 10.14 9.98 -1.98
C PHE A 177 9.23 10.04 -0.77
N GLY A 178 8.65 8.89 -0.45
CA GLY A 178 7.68 8.74 0.63
C GLY A 178 8.31 8.67 2.01
N ARG A 179 7.53 8.18 2.99
CA ARG A 179 8.05 7.81 4.31
C ARG A 179 9.22 6.83 4.14
N ASP A 180 10.34 7.18 4.73
CA ASP A 180 11.63 6.50 4.61
C ASP A 180 12.06 5.83 5.92
N THR A 181 11.12 5.64 6.86
CA THR A 181 11.40 4.97 8.13
C THR A 181 11.93 3.58 7.83
N ARG A 182 13.24 3.42 8.01
CA ARG A 182 13.92 2.19 7.59
C ARG A 182 13.89 1.95 6.07
N ILE A 183 14.07 2.96 5.21
CA ILE A 183 14.36 2.83 3.76
C ILE A 183 15.38 3.90 3.36
N ASN A 184 16.38 3.58 2.52
CA ASN A 184 17.35 4.56 2.05
C ASN A 184 16.93 5.23 0.71
N THR A 185 15.91 6.09 0.79
CA THR A 185 15.39 6.89 -0.33
C THR A 185 16.43 7.85 -0.92
N LYS A 186 17.35 8.35 -0.10
CA LYS A 186 18.46 9.21 -0.53
C LYS A 186 19.34 8.55 -1.59
N THR A 187 19.64 7.25 -1.43
CA THR A 187 20.44 6.50 -2.40
C THR A 187 19.70 6.33 -3.72
N ASP A 188 18.38 6.11 -3.67
CA ASP A 188 17.54 6.06 -4.88
C ASP A 188 17.56 7.40 -5.64
N TRP A 189 17.49 8.54 -4.93
CA TRP A 189 17.64 9.87 -5.54
C TRP A 189 19.03 10.09 -6.17
N GLU A 190 20.10 9.81 -5.43
CA GLU A 190 21.47 9.94 -5.94
C GLU A 190 21.68 9.09 -7.20
N MET A 191 21.05 7.92 -7.27
CA MET A 191 21.08 7.05 -8.43
C MET A 191 20.31 7.61 -9.63
N LEU A 192 19.11 8.17 -9.43
CA LEU A 192 18.36 8.84 -10.50
C LEU A 192 19.19 9.98 -11.10
N VAL A 193 19.74 10.85 -10.25
CA VAL A 193 20.60 11.96 -10.68
C VAL A 193 21.80 11.43 -11.43
N LYS A 194 22.53 10.46 -10.87
CA LYS A 194 23.75 9.91 -11.47
C LYS A 194 23.52 9.25 -12.83
N GLN A 195 22.43 8.48 -12.98
CA GLN A 195 22.16 7.73 -14.20
C GLN A 195 21.54 8.59 -15.31
N LEU A 196 20.87 9.69 -14.94
CA LEU A 196 20.16 10.55 -15.88
C LEU A 196 20.84 11.92 -16.09
N ALA A 197 22.03 12.18 -15.52
CA ALA A 197 22.71 13.47 -15.58
C ALA A 197 23.22 13.91 -16.99
N GLU A 198 23.17 15.24 -17.17
CA GLU A 198 23.63 16.19 -18.22
C GLU A 198 23.40 15.89 -19.70
N ASN A 199 23.30 14.63 -20.15
CA ASN A 199 23.19 14.29 -21.58
C ASN A 199 21.95 13.47 -21.95
N SER A 200 21.05 13.21 -21.00
CA SER A 200 19.87 12.36 -21.23
C SER A 200 18.62 13.13 -21.69
N ASN A 201 18.67 14.48 -21.66
CA ASN A 201 17.51 15.36 -21.84
C ASN A 201 16.36 15.10 -20.83
N ALA A 202 16.71 14.68 -19.60
CA ALA A 202 15.75 14.56 -18.49
C ALA A 202 15.70 15.83 -17.62
N CYS A 203 14.50 16.15 -17.13
CA CYS A 203 14.24 17.09 -16.04
C CYS A 203 13.73 16.29 -14.85
N LEU A 204 14.49 16.28 -13.75
CA LEU A 204 14.10 15.61 -12.52
C LEU A 204 13.43 16.62 -11.59
N ILE A 205 12.19 16.33 -11.17
CA ILE A 205 11.47 17.07 -10.13
C ILE A 205 11.49 16.20 -8.87
N HIS A 206 12.10 16.69 -7.80
CA HIS A 206 12.28 15.96 -6.55
C HIS A 206 11.25 16.40 -5.51
N LEU A 207 10.41 15.47 -5.07
CA LEU A 207 9.50 15.66 -3.95
C LEU A 207 9.92 14.74 -2.81
N ASP A 208 10.33 15.33 -1.68
CA ASP A 208 10.69 14.61 -0.47
C ASP A 208 9.58 14.76 0.55
N LYS A 209 8.97 13.63 0.91
CA LYS A 209 7.86 13.52 1.85
C LYS A 209 6.75 14.57 1.60
N PRO A 210 6.23 14.70 0.36
CA PRO A 210 5.25 15.73 0.04
C PRO A 210 3.91 15.44 0.74
N SER A 211 3.11 16.48 0.97
CA SER A 211 1.69 16.29 1.26
C SER A 211 0.93 15.85 0.01
N LEU A 212 -0.24 15.25 0.17
CA LEU A 212 -1.11 14.87 -0.95
C LEU A 212 -1.42 16.06 -1.87
N GLU A 213 -1.81 17.21 -1.30
CA GLU A 213 -2.12 18.42 -2.08
C GLU A 213 -0.92 18.89 -2.90
N TYR A 214 0.26 18.96 -2.29
CA TYR A 214 1.45 19.38 -3.00
C TYR A 214 1.80 18.39 -4.11
N LEU A 215 1.66 17.08 -3.88
CA LEU A 215 1.86 16.09 -4.93
C LEU A 215 0.90 16.30 -6.11
N CYS A 216 -0.39 16.51 -5.86
CA CYS A 216 -1.39 16.77 -6.89
C CYS A 216 -1.06 18.03 -7.71
N ASP A 217 -0.70 19.12 -7.04
CA ASP A 217 -0.28 20.37 -7.69
C ASP A 217 0.92 20.15 -8.60
N GLN A 218 1.92 19.40 -8.13
CA GLN A 218 3.13 19.10 -8.90
C GLN A 218 2.86 18.18 -10.09
N ILE A 219 1.91 17.24 -9.98
CA ILE A 219 1.44 16.43 -11.12
C ILE A 219 0.80 17.33 -12.18
N ASP A 220 -0.08 18.26 -11.78
CA ASP A 220 -0.78 19.14 -12.71
C ASP A 220 0.15 20.18 -13.36
N GLU A 221 1.02 20.80 -12.57
CA GLU A 221 1.96 21.84 -12.99
C GLU A 221 2.99 21.28 -13.98
N HIS A 222 3.68 20.21 -13.58
CA HIS A 222 4.83 19.72 -14.36
C HIS A 222 4.43 18.83 -15.52
N LYS A 223 3.29 18.14 -15.45
CA LYS A 223 2.80 17.20 -16.49
C LYS A 223 3.87 16.13 -16.81
N PRO A 224 4.25 15.31 -15.82
CA PRO A 224 5.36 14.38 -15.96
C PRO A 224 5.08 13.28 -17.00
N GLN A 225 6.12 12.87 -17.74
CA GLN A 225 6.05 11.66 -18.57
C GLN A 225 6.39 10.40 -17.78
N ILE A 226 7.16 10.53 -16.70
CA ILE A 226 7.49 9.45 -15.79
C ILE A 226 7.11 9.86 -14.37
N LEU A 227 6.32 9.03 -13.69
CA LEU A 227 6.09 9.10 -12.25
C LEU A 227 6.97 8.04 -11.58
N PHE A 228 7.82 8.45 -10.65
CA PHE A 228 8.66 7.56 -9.86
C PHE A 228 8.27 7.69 -8.39
N PHE A 229 8.10 6.57 -7.70
CA PHE A 229 7.85 6.51 -6.27
C PHE A 229 8.85 5.58 -5.58
N ALA A 230 9.41 6.01 -4.46
CA ALA A 230 10.19 5.19 -3.53
C ALA A 230 9.79 5.50 -2.09
N GLY A 231 9.43 4.49 -1.31
CA GLY A 231 8.93 4.63 0.06
C GLY A 231 8.19 3.38 0.50
N HIS A 232 7.46 3.45 1.62
CA HIS A 232 6.59 2.34 2.03
C HIS A 232 5.32 2.29 1.18
N THR A 233 5.01 1.10 0.70
CA THR A 233 3.71 0.77 0.11
C THR A 233 3.23 -0.54 0.70
N ARG A 234 1.91 -0.72 0.77
CA ARG A 234 1.29 -1.98 1.14
C ARG A 234 0.14 -2.28 0.19
N THR A 235 0.06 -3.50 -0.31
CA THR A 235 -1.13 -3.99 -1.00
C THR A 235 -2.08 -4.54 0.07
N GLU A 236 -3.36 -4.17 0.00
CA GLU A 236 -4.40 -4.71 0.86
C GLU A 236 -4.57 -6.22 0.59
N GLU A 237 -5.13 -6.94 1.55
CA GLU A 237 -5.24 -8.39 1.44
C GLU A 237 -6.14 -8.86 0.27
N ASP A 238 -6.99 -7.98 -0.26
CA ASP A 238 -7.79 -8.23 -1.47
C ASP A 238 -6.97 -8.27 -2.78
N ALA A 239 -5.70 -7.82 -2.73
CA ALA A 239 -4.82 -7.64 -3.88
C ALA A 239 -5.31 -6.62 -4.94
N GLU A 240 -6.39 -5.88 -4.67
CA GLU A 240 -6.99 -4.88 -5.56
C GLU A 240 -6.59 -3.46 -5.18
N SER A 241 -6.39 -3.20 -3.89
CA SER A 241 -6.11 -1.87 -3.36
C SER A 241 -4.67 -1.73 -2.86
N GLY A 242 -4.03 -0.60 -3.13
CA GLY A 242 -2.68 -0.29 -2.68
C GLY A 242 -2.61 1.01 -1.89
N PHE A 243 -1.90 1.00 -0.77
CA PHE A 243 -1.60 2.19 0.02
C PHE A 243 -0.15 2.64 -0.18
N ILE A 244 0.04 3.96 -0.13
CA ILE A 244 1.30 4.66 -0.31
C ILE A 244 1.51 5.60 0.88
N ASP A 245 2.58 5.40 1.63
CA ASP A 245 2.96 6.31 2.71
C ASP A 245 3.75 7.48 2.10
N LEU A 246 3.10 8.61 1.83
CA LEU A 246 3.74 9.79 1.22
C LEU A 246 4.68 10.51 2.19
N ASN A 247 4.32 10.58 3.46
CA ASN A 247 5.15 11.21 4.48
C ASN A 247 4.85 10.58 5.84
N ASP A 248 5.36 11.15 6.94
CA ASP A 248 5.17 10.61 8.29
C ASP A 248 3.71 10.60 8.76
N GLU A 249 2.85 11.37 8.10
CA GLU A 249 1.45 11.57 8.44
C GLU A 249 0.53 10.97 7.36
N ASP A 250 0.79 11.24 6.08
CA ASP A 250 -0.07 10.87 4.96
C ASP A 250 0.13 9.43 4.51
N THR A 251 -0.95 8.65 4.55
CA THR A 251 -1.08 7.38 3.85
C THR A 251 -2.26 7.46 2.90
N ILE A 252 -1.99 7.32 1.60
CA ILE A 252 -3.00 7.51 0.54
C ILE A 252 -3.18 6.23 -0.26
N THR A 253 -4.18 6.21 -1.13
CA THR A 253 -4.42 5.19 -2.14
C THR A 253 -4.22 5.77 -3.54
N ILE A 254 -4.25 4.92 -4.57
CA ILE A 254 -4.27 5.41 -5.96
C ILE A 254 -5.58 6.16 -6.28
N ASP A 255 -6.68 5.83 -5.61
CA ASP A 255 -7.97 6.49 -5.80
C ASP A 255 -7.92 7.96 -5.35
N ASP A 256 -7.14 8.27 -4.30
CA ASP A 256 -6.91 9.65 -3.85
C ASP A 256 -6.17 10.50 -4.91
N LEU A 257 -5.38 9.85 -5.77
CA LEU A 257 -4.65 10.48 -6.88
C LEU A 257 -5.38 10.35 -8.22
N GLU A 258 -6.53 9.66 -8.27
CA GLU A 258 -7.22 9.31 -9.52
C GLU A 258 -7.50 10.53 -10.42
N PRO A 259 -8.05 11.66 -9.92
CA PRO A 259 -8.37 12.80 -10.77
C PRO A 259 -7.13 13.36 -11.49
N ASP A 260 -6.03 13.50 -10.77
CA ASP A 260 -4.77 14.07 -11.28
C ASP A 260 -4.02 13.08 -12.16
N LEU A 261 -4.03 11.79 -11.82
CA LEU A 261 -3.44 10.74 -12.65
C LEU A 261 -4.18 10.56 -13.97
N ARG A 262 -5.53 10.58 -13.98
CA ARG A 262 -6.31 10.56 -15.23
C ARG A 262 -5.97 11.74 -16.12
N LYS A 263 -5.78 12.92 -15.54
CA LYS A 263 -5.38 14.14 -16.24
C LYS A 263 -3.93 14.02 -16.74
N ALA A 264 -3.02 13.45 -15.95
CA ALA A 264 -1.63 13.22 -16.33
C ALA A 264 -1.50 12.21 -17.47
N VAL A 265 -2.25 11.09 -17.45
CA VAL A 265 -2.30 10.11 -18.54
C VAL A 265 -2.74 10.77 -19.85
N LYS A 266 -3.81 11.57 -19.82
CA LYS A 266 -4.26 12.35 -21.01
C LYS A 266 -3.22 13.37 -21.49
N ARG A 267 -2.28 13.78 -20.63
CA ARG A 267 -1.25 14.79 -20.91
C ARG A 267 0.14 14.19 -21.17
N GLY A 268 0.26 12.86 -21.21
CA GLY A 268 1.48 12.18 -21.63
C GLY A 268 2.28 11.48 -20.53
N LEU A 269 1.67 11.17 -19.38
CA LEU A 269 2.24 10.17 -18.46
C LEU A 269 2.32 8.81 -19.16
N GLN A 270 3.53 8.27 -19.30
CA GLN A 270 3.82 7.05 -20.08
C GLN A 270 4.37 5.89 -19.24
N LEU A 271 4.99 6.20 -18.09
CA LEU A 271 5.63 5.22 -17.23
C LEU A 271 5.45 5.58 -15.76
N ALA A 272 4.97 4.64 -14.96
CA ALA A 272 4.97 4.71 -13.51
C ALA A 272 5.95 3.66 -12.95
N ILE A 273 6.84 4.05 -12.02
CA ILE A 273 7.80 3.16 -11.39
C ILE A 273 7.60 3.24 -9.88
N PHE A 274 7.10 2.18 -9.28
CA PHE A 274 6.96 2.04 -7.83
C PHE A 274 8.07 1.11 -7.33
N ASN A 275 9.18 1.74 -6.95
CA ASN A 275 10.32 1.07 -6.36
C ASN A 275 10.11 0.91 -4.84
N SER A 276 9.00 0.32 -4.43
CA SER A 276 8.54 0.20 -3.03
C SER A 276 8.15 -1.25 -2.68
N CYS A 277 7.53 -1.49 -1.52
CA CYS A 277 7.16 -2.84 -1.04
C CYS A 277 5.80 -3.30 -1.60
N ASP A 278 5.68 -4.54 -2.14
CA ASP A 278 4.42 -5.14 -2.66
C ASP A 278 3.45 -4.18 -3.37
N GLY A 279 3.59 -4.06 -4.69
CA GLY A 279 2.84 -3.11 -5.52
C GLY A 279 1.83 -3.75 -6.46
N LEU A 280 1.34 -4.97 -6.20
CA LEU A 280 0.37 -5.60 -7.11
C LEU A 280 -0.96 -4.82 -7.16
N GLY A 281 -1.52 -4.43 -6.00
CA GLY A 281 -2.75 -3.63 -5.94
C GLY A 281 -2.56 -2.27 -6.61
N ILE A 282 -1.43 -1.61 -6.33
CA ILE A 282 -1.03 -0.34 -6.99
C ILE A 282 -1.00 -0.50 -8.52
N ALA A 283 -0.40 -1.58 -9.03
CA ALA A 283 -0.32 -1.81 -10.47
C ALA A 283 -1.69 -1.99 -11.12
N ARG A 284 -2.61 -2.67 -10.43
CA ARG A 284 -3.99 -2.87 -10.92
C ARG A 284 -4.76 -1.56 -10.99
N GLN A 285 -4.73 -0.75 -9.93
CA GLN A 285 -5.38 0.57 -9.92
C GLN A 285 -4.80 1.48 -11.00
N LEU A 286 -3.47 1.57 -11.13
CA LEU A 286 -2.83 2.36 -12.19
C LEU A 286 -3.18 1.86 -13.61
N ALA A 287 -3.29 0.54 -13.80
CA ALA A 287 -3.69 -0.04 -15.08
C ALA A 287 -5.16 0.27 -15.41
N GLN A 288 -6.06 0.29 -14.43
CA GLN A 288 -7.46 0.75 -14.59
C GLN A 288 -7.55 2.24 -14.92
N LEU A 289 -6.59 3.05 -14.44
CA LEU A 289 -6.41 4.45 -14.85
C LEU A 289 -5.77 4.62 -16.23
N HIS A 290 -5.49 3.52 -16.94
CA HIS A 290 -4.89 3.47 -18.27
C HIS A 290 -3.44 3.98 -18.31
N VAL A 291 -2.69 3.88 -17.21
CA VAL A 291 -1.24 4.14 -17.23
C VAL A 291 -0.55 3.09 -18.12
N PRO A 292 0.20 3.47 -19.17
CA PRO A 292 0.65 2.53 -20.22
C PRO A 292 1.64 1.48 -19.78
N ASN A 293 2.61 1.90 -18.97
CA ASN A 293 3.71 1.08 -18.53
C ASN A 293 3.86 1.32 -17.02
N ILE A 294 3.86 0.23 -16.26
CA ILE A 294 3.98 0.29 -14.81
C ILE A 294 5.05 -0.71 -14.41
N ILE A 295 5.97 -0.32 -13.53
CA ILE A 295 6.95 -1.19 -12.90
C ILE A 295 6.67 -1.22 -11.41
N VAL A 296 6.41 -2.40 -10.86
CA VAL A 296 6.17 -2.62 -9.42
C VAL A 296 6.98 -3.81 -8.92
N MET A 297 6.89 -4.07 -7.61
CA MET A 297 7.53 -5.20 -6.96
C MET A 297 6.48 -6.19 -6.49
N ARG A 298 6.68 -7.48 -6.77
CA ARG A 298 5.75 -8.57 -6.45
C ARG A 298 5.56 -8.82 -4.98
N GLU A 299 6.65 -8.70 -4.25
CA GLU A 299 6.76 -9.01 -2.83
C GLU A 299 7.60 -7.92 -2.18
N PRO A 300 7.63 -7.82 -0.83
CA PRO A 300 8.59 -6.98 -0.13
C PRO A 300 10.02 -7.22 -0.64
N VAL A 301 10.67 -6.17 -1.10
CA VAL A 301 11.95 -6.25 -1.79
C VAL A 301 13.04 -5.58 -0.97
N PRO A 302 14.20 -6.20 -0.71
CA PRO A 302 15.30 -5.56 0.01
C PRO A 302 15.87 -4.33 -0.71
N ASP A 303 16.35 -3.33 0.04
CA ASP A 303 16.95 -2.10 -0.51
C ASP A 303 18.06 -2.37 -1.52
N GLU A 304 18.95 -3.31 -1.20
CA GLU A 304 20.04 -3.68 -2.10
C GLU A 304 19.52 -4.21 -3.46
N VAL A 305 18.42 -4.96 -3.46
CA VAL A 305 17.80 -5.50 -4.68
C VAL A 305 17.11 -4.38 -5.46
N ALA A 306 16.31 -3.56 -4.77
CA ALA A 306 15.60 -2.41 -5.31
C ALA A 306 16.53 -1.42 -6.01
N GLN A 307 17.59 -1.00 -5.31
CA GLN A 307 18.59 -0.08 -5.82
C GLN A 307 19.33 -0.69 -7.01
N LYS A 308 19.87 -1.91 -6.90
CA LYS A 308 20.58 -2.53 -8.03
C LYS A 308 19.66 -2.73 -9.24
N PHE A 309 18.39 -3.06 -9.04
CA PHE A 309 17.43 -3.13 -10.13
C PHE A 309 17.26 -1.75 -10.79
N LEU A 310 16.93 -0.71 -10.02
CA LEU A 310 16.71 0.64 -10.51
C LEU A 310 17.94 1.17 -11.28
N GLN A 311 19.13 0.99 -10.73
CA GLN A 311 20.38 1.37 -11.38
C GLN A 311 20.50 0.73 -12.77
N ARG A 312 20.36 -0.59 -12.84
CA ARG A 312 20.59 -1.35 -14.07
C ARG A 312 19.50 -1.11 -15.10
N PHE A 313 18.27 -0.89 -14.63
CA PHE A 313 17.15 -0.52 -15.47
C PHE A 313 17.39 0.85 -16.13
N LEU A 314 17.66 1.90 -15.34
CA LEU A 314 17.90 3.25 -15.87
C LEU A 314 19.12 3.28 -16.79
N GLU A 315 20.22 2.59 -16.43
CA GLU A 315 21.40 2.44 -17.29
C GLU A 315 21.03 1.86 -18.66
N ALA A 316 20.14 0.87 -18.72
CA ALA A 316 19.74 0.22 -19.96
C ALA A 316 18.74 1.07 -20.75
N PHE A 317 17.72 1.60 -20.07
CA PHE A 317 16.61 2.33 -20.67
C PHE A 317 17.07 3.67 -21.26
N ALA A 318 17.79 4.49 -20.47
CA ALA A 318 18.30 5.79 -20.93
C ALA A 318 19.39 5.67 -22.01
N SER A 319 20.00 4.48 -22.17
CA SER A 319 20.92 4.18 -23.27
C SER A 319 20.21 3.72 -24.56
N GLY A 320 18.88 3.83 -24.63
CA GLY A 320 18.10 3.55 -25.84
C GLY A 320 17.49 2.15 -25.94
N LYS A 321 17.64 1.28 -24.94
CA LYS A 321 16.94 -0.01 -24.96
C LYS A 321 15.42 0.22 -24.75
N PRO A 322 14.55 -0.52 -25.47
CA PRO A 322 13.13 -0.57 -25.15
C PRO A 322 12.88 -1.01 -23.71
N LEU A 323 11.79 -0.54 -23.10
CA LEU A 323 11.46 -0.76 -21.69
C LEU A 323 11.59 -2.23 -21.27
N HIS A 324 10.97 -3.14 -22.02
CA HIS A 324 10.96 -4.58 -21.70
C HIS A 324 12.39 -5.17 -21.70
N LEU A 325 13.24 -4.84 -22.69
CA LEU A 325 14.64 -5.27 -22.69
C LEU A 325 15.50 -4.60 -21.60
N ALA A 326 15.16 -3.37 -21.21
CA ALA A 326 15.83 -2.70 -20.10
C ALA A 326 15.52 -3.38 -18.76
N VAL A 327 14.27 -3.75 -18.52
CA VAL A 327 13.84 -4.50 -17.33
C VAL A 327 14.49 -5.88 -17.31
N ARG A 328 14.53 -6.58 -18.44
CA ARG A 328 15.20 -7.89 -18.55
C ARG A 328 16.66 -7.82 -18.17
N ARG A 329 17.39 -6.87 -18.77
CA ARG A 329 18.80 -6.65 -18.46
C ARG A 329 19.00 -6.32 -16.98
N ALA A 330 18.10 -5.56 -16.36
CA ALA A 330 18.16 -5.27 -14.94
C ALA A 330 17.98 -6.54 -14.09
N ARG A 331 16.98 -7.39 -14.41
CA ARG A 331 16.75 -8.70 -13.77
C ARG A 331 17.99 -9.59 -13.87
N GLU A 332 18.58 -9.75 -15.05
CA GLU A 332 19.80 -10.55 -15.24
C GLU A 332 20.98 -10.06 -14.40
N LYS A 333 21.10 -8.74 -14.19
CA LYS A 333 22.20 -8.17 -13.39
C LYS A 333 22.00 -8.34 -11.89
N ILE A 334 20.76 -8.37 -11.40
CA ILE A 334 20.47 -8.65 -9.99
C ILE A 334 20.49 -10.14 -9.65
N ASN A 335 20.59 -11.05 -10.63
CA ASN A 335 20.78 -12.49 -10.40
C ASN A 335 21.95 -12.83 -9.46
N ARG A 336 22.96 -11.96 -9.36
CA ARG A 336 24.07 -12.10 -8.39
C ARG A 336 23.63 -12.05 -6.92
N LEU A 337 22.42 -11.56 -6.66
CA LEU A 337 21.83 -11.45 -5.32
C LEU A 337 21.02 -12.68 -4.91
N GLU A 338 20.77 -13.64 -5.81
CA GLU A 338 19.99 -14.86 -5.55
C GLU A 338 20.58 -15.71 -4.40
N ASN A 339 21.89 -15.64 -4.18
CA ASN A 339 22.54 -16.33 -3.07
C ASN A 339 22.16 -15.77 -1.70
N LYS A 340 21.84 -14.46 -1.63
CA LYS A 340 21.47 -13.74 -0.39
C LYS A 340 19.94 -13.62 -0.25
N PHE A 341 19.25 -13.50 -1.38
CA PHE A 341 17.81 -13.33 -1.48
C PHE A 341 17.28 -14.24 -2.61
N PRO A 342 17.04 -15.54 -2.34
CA PRO A 342 16.53 -16.45 -3.37
C PRO A 342 15.13 -16.02 -3.83
N GLY A 343 14.98 -15.76 -5.13
CA GLY A 343 13.81 -15.14 -5.75
C GLY A 343 13.96 -13.65 -6.02
N ALA A 344 15.13 -13.04 -5.82
CA ALA A 344 15.36 -11.61 -6.07
C ALA A 344 15.02 -11.18 -7.51
N THR A 345 15.29 -12.04 -8.50
CA THR A 345 14.95 -11.79 -9.91
C THR A 345 13.45 -11.81 -10.19
N TRP A 346 12.64 -12.38 -9.27
CA TRP A 346 11.20 -12.56 -9.43
C TRP A 346 10.40 -11.34 -8.97
N LEU A 347 11.05 -10.47 -8.19
CA LEU A 347 10.39 -9.34 -7.55
C LEU A 347 9.96 -8.26 -8.55
N PRO A 348 10.82 -7.77 -9.45
CA PRO A 348 10.39 -6.74 -10.40
C PRO A 348 9.32 -7.31 -11.33
N MET A 349 8.22 -6.59 -11.51
CA MET A 349 7.14 -6.93 -12.42
C MET A 349 6.77 -5.72 -13.27
N THR A 350 6.23 -5.97 -14.45
CA THR A 350 5.80 -4.92 -15.37
C THR A 350 4.37 -5.15 -15.81
N PHE A 351 3.52 -4.14 -15.71
CA PHE A 351 2.24 -4.10 -16.39
C PHE A 351 2.36 -3.22 -17.63
N GLN A 352 1.87 -3.70 -18.77
CA GLN A 352 1.97 -2.99 -20.04
C GLN A 352 0.67 -3.11 -20.82
N ASN A 353 0.19 -1.97 -21.34
CA ASN A 353 -0.91 -1.96 -22.29
C ASN A 353 -0.44 -2.59 -23.62
N PRO A 354 -1.03 -3.71 -24.08
CA PRO A 354 -0.65 -4.37 -25.31
C PRO A 354 -0.91 -3.53 -26.57
N ALA A 355 -1.73 -2.48 -26.49
CA ALA A 355 -2.01 -1.58 -27.61
C ALA A 355 -0.84 -0.63 -27.94
N GLU A 356 -0.02 -0.32 -26.94
CA GLU A 356 1.04 0.68 -27.06
C GLU A 356 2.29 0.08 -27.69
N VAL A 357 3.01 0.86 -28.48
CA VAL A 357 4.35 0.45 -28.95
C VAL A 357 5.34 0.41 -27.79
N PRO A 358 6.42 -0.39 -27.85
CA PRO A 358 7.39 -0.45 -26.76
C PRO A 358 7.97 0.92 -26.47
N LEU A 359 7.83 1.36 -25.21
CA LEU A 359 8.38 2.62 -24.77
C LEU A 359 9.91 2.61 -24.88
N THR A 360 10.48 3.68 -25.42
CA THR A 360 11.92 3.92 -25.49
C THR A 360 12.25 5.26 -24.86
N TRP A 361 13.50 5.47 -24.46
CA TRP A 361 13.94 6.78 -23.98
C TRP A 361 13.73 7.88 -25.03
N ARG A 362 14.00 7.55 -26.31
CA ARG A 362 13.83 8.45 -27.43
C ARG A 362 12.37 8.84 -27.68
N SER A 363 11.44 7.91 -27.52
CA SER A 363 10.00 8.21 -27.67
C SER A 363 9.47 9.16 -26.59
N LEU A 364 10.15 9.25 -25.45
CA LEU A 364 9.86 10.25 -24.40
C LEU A 364 10.46 11.64 -24.71
N GLY A 365 11.27 11.76 -25.77
CA GLY A 365 12.06 12.96 -26.08
C GLY A 365 13.46 12.96 -25.45
N GLY A 366 13.88 11.84 -24.87
CA GLY A 366 15.20 11.66 -24.29
C GLY A 366 16.32 11.56 -25.33
N ILE A 367 17.52 11.98 -24.96
CA ILE A 367 18.76 11.79 -25.73
C ILE A 367 19.47 10.56 -25.18
N GLU A 368 19.84 9.64 -26.07
CA GLU A 368 20.51 8.39 -25.66
C GLU A 368 21.90 8.69 -25.10
N ILE A 369 22.17 8.17 -23.89
CA ILE A 369 23.45 8.36 -23.22
C ILE A 369 24.50 7.45 -23.89
N LYS A 370 25.37 8.03 -24.72
CA LYS A 370 26.55 7.32 -25.24
C LYS A 370 27.58 7.14 -24.12
N LYS A 371 27.68 5.93 -23.56
CA LYS A 371 28.87 5.58 -22.76
C LYS A 371 30.06 5.54 -23.72
N GLN A 372 31.10 6.34 -23.45
CA GLN A 372 32.41 6.13 -24.07
C GLN A 372 32.84 4.69 -23.76
N SER A 373 32.76 3.81 -24.75
CA SER A 373 33.49 2.56 -24.72
C SER A 373 34.95 2.94 -24.54
N HIS A 374 35.57 2.55 -23.42
CA HIS A 374 37.01 2.37 -23.42
C HIS A 374 37.29 1.25 -24.44
N GLN A 375 37.46 1.62 -25.69
CA GLN A 375 38.16 0.79 -26.66
C GLN A 375 39.58 0.66 -26.12
N ILE A 376 39.85 -0.47 -25.46
CA ILE A 376 41.21 -0.98 -25.48
C ILE A 376 41.42 -1.37 -26.95
N ASN A 377 42.16 -0.53 -27.68
CA ASN A 377 42.70 -0.90 -28.97
C ASN A 377 43.65 -2.07 -28.75
N VAL A 378 43.16 -3.29 -28.96
CA VAL A 378 44.03 -4.40 -29.32
C VAL A 378 43.89 -4.56 -30.83
N ALA A 379 44.65 -3.74 -31.56
CA ALA A 379 44.92 -4.00 -32.95
C ALA A 379 45.97 -5.13 -33.00
N GLY A 380 45.64 -6.20 -33.71
CA GLY A 380 46.59 -7.27 -34.06
C GLY A 380 46.29 -8.61 -33.40
N LEU A 381 45.40 -9.40 -33.99
CA LEU A 381 45.76 -10.61 -34.73
C LEU A 381 44.47 -11.23 -35.29
N GLU A 382 44.45 -11.40 -36.61
CA GLU A 382 43.45 -12.19 -37.31
C GLU A 382 43.66 -13.69 -37.05
N SER A 383 42.55 -14.45 -37.13
CA SER A 383 42.40 -15.77 -37.77
C SER A 383 41.69 -16.84 -36.92
N GLU A 384 40.61 -17.33 -37.52
CA GLU A 384 40.18 -18.73 -37.64
C GLU A 384 39.55 -19.52 -36.47
N THR A 385 38.29 -19.89 -36.75
CA THR A 385 37.62 -21.18 -36.56
C THR A 385 37.00 -21.56 -35.21
N GLU A 386 35.68 -21.82 -35.30
CA GLU A 386 34.83 -22.82 -34.66
C GLU A 386 35.48 -23.76 -33.62
N ASN A 387 34.85 -23.96 -32.44
CA ASN A 387 33.98 -25.11 -32.15
C ASN A 387 33.63 -25.24 -30.64
N THR A 388 32.38 -25.67 -30.38
CA THR A 388 31.85 -26.49 -29.26
C THR A 388 32.31 -26.33 -27.79
N SER A 389 31.31 -26.09 -26.93
CA SER A 389 30.97 -26.81 -25.68
C SER A 389 32.08 -27.47 -24.85
N GLN A 390 32.21 -27.07 -23.57
CA GLN A 390 32.09 -27.99 -22.41
C GLN A 390 32.29 -27.29 -21.05
N ILE A 391 31.47 -27.71 -20.09
CA ILE A 391 31.54 -27.43 -18.65
C ILE A 391 32.62 -28.34 -18.05
N ALA A 392 33.47 -27.83 -17.16
CA ALA A 392 34.18 -28.66 -16.17
C ALA A 392 34.52 -27.88 -14.88
N TRP A 393 34.26 -28.55 -13.76
CA TRP A 393 34.52 -28.18 -12.38
C TRP A 393 36.01 -28.36 -11.99
N LEU A 394 36.55 -27.55 -11.07
CA LEU A 394 37.16 -28.00 -9.79
C LEU A 394 37.88 -26.87 -9.02
N GLN A 395 37.88 -27.07 -7.70
CA GLN A 395 38.51 -26.29 -6.63
C GLN A 395 40.05 -26.30 -6.71
N THR A 396 40.72 -25.26 -6.21
CA THR A 396 41.80 -25.38 -5.19
C THR A 396 42.24 -24.02 -4.64
N VAL A 397 42.68 -24.05 -3.38
CA VAL A 397 43.05 -22.94 -2.48
C VAL A 397 44.58 -22.76 -2.51
N PHE A 398 45.08 -21.52 -2.32
CA PHE A 398 46.17 -21.06 -1.41
C PHE A 398 46.88 -19.76 -1.88
N PRO A 399 47.60 -19.01 -1.01
CA PRO A 399 47.37 -17.58 -0.80
C PRO A 399 48.60 -16.67 -1.08
N GLY A 400 48.39 -15.35 -0.96
CA GLY A 400 49.43 -14.40 -0.57
C GLY A 400 49.93 -13.46 -1.66
N SER A 401 49.56 -12.18 -1.57
CA SER A 401 50.45 -11.01 -1.70
C SER A 401 49.65 -9.71 -1.65
N SER A 402 50.09 -8.80 -0.79
CA SER A 402 49.53 -7.46 -0.54
C SER A 402 49.70 -6.54 -1.76
N PRO A 403 48.75 -5.62 -2.05
CA PRO A 403 48.93 -4.61 -3.08
C PRO A 403 49.67 -3.36 -2.56
N PRO A 404 50.38 -2.61 -3.43
CA PRO A 404 51.13 -1.42 -3.06
C PRO A 404 50.24 -0.17 -2.88
N THR A 405 50.77 0.78 -2.12
CA THR A 405 50.20 2.06 -1.68
C THR A 405 50.02 3.08 -2.82
N SER A 406 48.93 3.85 -2.77
CA SER A 406 48.61 4.99 -3.66
C SER A 406 49.10 6.34 -3.08
N PRO A 407 49.50 7.34 -3.90
CA PRO A 407 49.94 8.66 -3.44
C PRO A 407 48.76 9.63 -3.15
N PRO A 408 48.98 10.76 -2.43
CA PRO A 408 47.90 11.54 -1.80
C PRO A 408 47.15 12.50 -2.75
N LYS A 409 45.85 12.69 -2.48
CA LYS A 409 44.94 13.61 -3.20
C LYS A 409 45.12 15.07 -2.75
N ALA A 410 45.17 16.00 -3.70
CA ALA A 410 45.10 17.44 -3.46
C ALA A 410 43.70 17.90 -3.01
N GLN A 411 43.62 18.75 -1.98
CA GLN A 411 42.38 19.34 -1.47
C GLN A 411 41.89 20.49 -2.38
N ALA A 412 40.59 20.48 -2.74
CA ALA A 412 39.95 21.52 -3.54
C ALA A 412 39.45 22.68 -2.65
N VAL A 413 39.68 23.92 -3.09
CA VAL A 413 39.23 25.14 -2.40
C VAL A 413 37.71 25.32 -2.56
N VAL A 414 37.01 25.65 -1.48
CA VAL A 414 35.54 25.83 -1.41
C VAL A 414 35.19 27.33 -1.41
N ILE A 415 34.18 27.73 -2.17
CA ILE A 415 33.61 29.08 -2.24
C ILE A 415 32.14 29.05 -1.81
N THR A 416 31.63 30.10 -1.16
CA THR A 416 30.24 30.15 -0.66
C THR A 416 29.43 31.20 -1.40
N CYS A 417 28.15 30.92 -1.69
CA CYS A 417 27.24 31.92 -2.27
C CYS A 417 26.72 32.89 -1.19
N SER A 418 25.98 33.94 -1.60
CA SER A 418 25.32 34.91 -0.69
C SER A 418 24.39 34.26 0.33
N LYS A 419 23.84 33.08 0.01
CA LYS A 419 23.03 32.24 0.91
C LYS A 419 23.84 31.21 1.72
N ARG A 420 25.16 31.34 1.76
CA ARG A 420 26.13 30.53 2.51
C ARG A 420 26.24 29.05 2.14
N HIS A 421 25.73 28.63 0.98
CA HIS A 421 25.95 27.28 0.48
C HIS A 421 27.39 27.08 -0.02
N GLU A 422 28.03 25.98 0.40
CA GLU A 422 29.39 25.63 0.01
C GLU A 422 29.45 25.05 -1.41
N ASN A 423 30.36 25.55 -2.22
CA ASN A 423 30.55 25.18 -3.62
C ASN A 423 32.03 24.96 -3.91
N ARG A 424 32.36 24.18 -4.94
CA ARG A 424 33.75 24.09 -5.40
C ARG A 424 34.16 25.39 -6.09
N SER A 425 35.41 25.81 -5.95
CA SER A 425 35.93 27.05 -6.60
C SER A 425 35.82 27.06 -8.12
N SER A 426 35.64 25.89 -8.77
CA SER A 426 35.38 25.75 -10.21
C SER A 426 33.95 26.11 -10.63
N ASN A 427 33.02 26.28 -9.68
CA ASN A 427 31.62 26.54 -9.98
C ASN A 427 31.40 28.03 -10.28
N ARG A 428 30.74 28.33 -11.41
CA ARG A 428 30.32 29.70 -11.74
C ARG A 428 29.00 30.11 -11.07
N PHE A 429 28.20 29.12 -10.67
CA PHE A 429 26.91 29.30 -10.01
C PHE A 429 26.77 28.30 -8.84
N CYS A 430 25.98 28.67 -7.84
CA CYS A 430 25.72 27.83 -6.67
C CYS A 430 24.91 26.59 -7.05
N ILE A 431 25.38 25.39 -6.71
CA ILE A 431 24.72 24.12 -7.05
C ILE A 431 23.45 23.85 -6.23
N TYR A 432 23.24 24.59 -5.14
CA TYR A 432 22.09 24.43 -4.26
C TYR A 432 20.99 25.48 -4.52
N CYS A 433 21.36 26.68 -5.00
CA CYS A 433 20.39 27.77 -5.15
C CYS A 433 20.50 28.59 -6.43
N GLY A 434 21.47 28.30 -7.31
CA GLY A 434 21.59 28.90 -8.65
C GLY A 434 22.22 30.31 -8.73
N GLU A 435 22.56 30.96 -7.61
CA GLU A 435 23.16 32.31 -7.63
C GLU A 435 24.59 32.32 -8.21
N ALA A 436 24.94 33.39 -8.95
CA ALA A 436 26.29 33.58 -9.50
C ALA A 436 27.33 33.78 -8.39
N LEU A 437 28.44 33.05 -8.47
CA LEU A 437 29.51 33.09 -7.47
C LEU A 437 30.57 34.14 -7.87
N THR A 438 30.72 35.21 -7.09
CA THR A 438 31.76 36.24 -7.31
C THR A 438 33.08 35.80 -6.69
N GLN A 439 34.14 35.57 -7.48
CA GLN A 439 35.45 35.20 -6.95
C GLN A 439 36.15 36.40 -6.27
N PRO A 440 36.60 36.31 -5.01
CA PRO A 440 37.54 37.27 -4.42
C PRO A 440 38.99 36.78 -4.56
N PRO A 441 39.98 37.70 -4.52
CA PRO A 441 41.39 37.38 -4.75
C PRO A 441 42.02 36.61 -3.58
N ILE A 442 43.02 35.80 -3.92
CA ILE A 442 43.71 34.81 -3.07
C ILE A 442 44.35 35.46 -1.84
N VAL A 443 44.03 34.98 -0.62
CA VAL A 443 44.79 35.25 0.62
C VAL A 443 44.98 33.95 1.42
N GLN A 444 46.20 33.70 1.89
CA GLN A 444 46.65 32.48 2.57
C GLN A 444 46.08 32.38 4.01
N ASN A 445 45.42 31.27 4.37
CA ASN A 445 44.89 31.02 5.72
C ASN A 445 45.93 30.33 6.62
N PHE A 446 46.29 30.95 7.75
CA PHE A 446 47.07 30.33 8.83
C PHE A 446 46.14 29.77 9.92
N SER A 447 46.32 28.51 10.32
CA SER A 447 45.60 27.88 11.46
C SER A 447 46.05 28.48 12.81
N PRO A 448 45.12 28.88 13.71
CA PRO A 448 45.47 29.43 15.01
C PRO A 448 46.17 28.40 15.88
N THR A 449 47.27 28.82 16.50
CA THR A 449 48.10 27.96 17.35
C THR A 449 48.03 28.48 18.78
N CYS A 450 47.80 27.61 19.78
CA CYS A 450 47.79 28.05 21.19
C CYS A 450 49.21 28.42 21.66
N SER A 451 49.35 29.02 22.85
CA SER A 451 50.68 29.41 23.37
C SER A 451 51.62 28.22 23.58
N ARG A 452 51.06 27.00 23.66
CA ARG A 452 51.79 25.73 23.75
C ARG A 452 52.09 25.07 22.39
N GLY A 453 51.80 25.72 21.27
CA GLY A 453 52.20 25.27 19.94
C GLY A 453 51.25 24.28 19.24
N HIS A 454 50.08 23.97 19.81
CA HIS A 454 49.10 23.11 19.14
C HIS A 454 48.32 23.89 18.08
N LYS A 455 48.29 23.37 16.85
CA LYS A 455 47.50 23.92 15.75
C LYS A 455 46.05 23.50 15.89
N ASN A 456 45.13 24.45 15.73
CA ASN A 456 43.70 24.22 15.87
C ASN A 456 42.98 24.57 14.56
N PRO A 457 41.79 23.97 14.32
CA PRO A 457 40.87 24.42 13.29
C PRO A 457 40.60 25.94 13.42
N LEU A 458 40.40 26.63 12.30
CA LEU A 458 40.28 28.10 12.22
C LEU A 458 39.12 28.67 13.06
N ASP A 459 38.12 27.83 13.28
CA ASP A 459 36.85 28.11 13.91
C ASP A 459 36.83 27.80 15.41
N ASN A 460 37.86 27.13 15.96
CA ASN A 460 37.94 26.87 17.39
C ASN A 460 38.28 28.13 18.19
N THR A 461 37.46 28.43 19.20
CA THR A 461 37.70 29.48 20.21
C THR A 461 38.62 29.00 21.35
N PHE A 462 38.77 27.69 21.50
CA PHE A 462 39.60 27.05 22.52
C PHE A 462 40.47 25.98 21.88
N CYS A 463 41.67 25.77 22.40
CA CYS A 463 42.56 24.72 21.96
C CYS A 463 41.95 23.36 22.28
N SER A 464 41.71 22.53 21.27
CA SER A 464 41.06 21.22 21.43
C SER A 464 41.91 20.22 22.20
N HIS A 465 43.21 20.51 22.42
CA HIS A 465 44.10 19.65 23.19
C HIS A 465 44.33 20.09 24.63
N CYS A 466 44.44 21.40 24.90
CA CYS A 466 44.78 21.90 26.22
C CYS A 466 43.75 22.85 26.84
N GLY A 467 42.66 23.15 26.13
CA GLY A 467 41.57 24.01 26.60
C GLY A 467 41.88 25.51 26.65
N GLU A 468 43.06 25.93 26.19
CA GLU A 468 43.48 27.33 26.24
C GLU A 468 42.77 28.20 25.19
N PHE A 469 42.36 29.42 25.56
CA PHE A 469 41.65 30.33 24.66
C PHE A 469 42.54 30.80 23.49
N LEU A 470 42.03 30.71 22.27
CA LEU A 470 42.75 31.12 21.06
C LEU A 470 42.39 32.56 20.69
N LYS A 471 43.38 33.45 20.57
CA LYS A 471 43.16 34.85 20.16
C LYS A 471 42.84 34.91 18.66
N ARG A 472 41.61 35.27 18.27
CA ARG A 472 41.21 35.46 16.86
C ARG A 472 41.72 36.80 16.31
N ALA A 473 42.19 36.80 15.06
CA ALA A 473 42.46 38.00 14.28
C ALA A 473 41.17 38.47 13.58
N SER A 474 40.72 39.69 13.87
CA SER A 474 39.60 40.38 13.22
C SER A 474 40.07 41.12 11.96
N THR A 475 39.30 41.08 10.88
CA THR A 475 39.47 41.98 9.71
C THR A 475 38.23 42.84 9.52
N LEU A 476 38.52 44.12 9.23
CA LEU A 476 37.67 45.30 9.24
C LEU A 476 36.87 45.47 7.93
N ILE A 477 35.64 45.98 8.02
CA ILE A 477 35.09 46.93 7.03
C ILE A 477 34.39 48.03 7.83
N GLU A 478 34.94 49.24 7.74
CA GLU A 478 34.34 50.48 8.23
C GLU A 478 33.31 50.97 7.23
N HIS A 479 32.10 51.32 7.69
CA HIS A 479 31.46 52.54 7.22
C HIS A 479 30.59 53.14 8.34
N ASN A 480 30.76 54.45 8.44
CA ASN A 480 30.49 55.34 9.55
C ASN A 480 29.06 55.90 9.46
N THR A 481 28.29 55.87 10.56
CA THR A 481 27.25 56.87 10.91
C THR A 481 26.84 56.71 12.38
N GLN A 482 27.57 57.43 13.23
CA GLN A 482 27.09 58.39 14.22
C GLN A 482 25.81 58.15 15.07
N ILE A 483 26.05 58.23 16.39
CA ILE A 483 25.28 58.90 17.48
C ILE A 483 24.52 58.00 18.48
N PRO A 484 24.59 58.31 19.80
CA PRO A 484 24.92 57.33 20.85
C PRO A 484 23.88 57.29 22.02
N PRO A 485 24.22 57.04 23.30
CA PRO A 485 23.76 55.86 24.04
C PRO A 485 22.93 56.20 25.32
N ALA A 486 22.36 55.19 25.99
CA ALA A 486 21.95 55.29 27.39
C ALA A 486 21.84 53.87 28.00
N THR A 487 22.86 53.42 28.75
CA THR A 487 22.96 53.38 30.24
C THR A 487 22.20 52.21 30.88
N VAL A 488 22.88 51.15 31.39
CA VAL A 488 23.51 50.98 32.74
C VAL A 488 22.43 50.51 33.74
N GLU A 489 22.37 49.24 34.15
CA GLU A 489 23.01 48.55 35.30
C GLU A 489 21.90 47.69 35.96
N SER A 490 22.01 46.37 36.12
CA SER A 490 22.62 45.61 37.23
C SER A 490 22.03 45.89 38.63
N LYS A 491 21.35 44.89 39.24
CA LYS A 491 21.72 44.28 40.55
C LYS A 491 20.63 43.33 41.10
N ALA A 492 21.09 42.49 42.03
CA ALA A 492 20.50 41.25 42.53
C ALA A 492 19.38 41.37 43.60
N ILE A 493 18.49 40.37 43.56
CA ILE A 493 17.75 39.55 44.58
C ILE A 493 17.82 40.01 46.07
N PRO A 494 16.69 40.03 46.83
CA PRO A 494 16.29 38.87 47.68
C PRO A 494 14.78 38.57 47.82
N THR A 495 14.51 37.27 48.05
CA THR A 495 13.42 36.51 48.72
C THR A 495 12.19 37.23 49.32
N THR A 496 10.96 36.75 49.04
CA THR A 496 9.98 36.09 49.97
C THR A 496 8.54 36.04 49.42
N ILE A 497 8.01 34.81 49.29
CA ILE A 497 6.63 34.27 49.40
C ILE A 497 5.40 35.22 49.20
N GLY A 498 4.52 34.87 48.25
CA GLY A 498 3.12 35.34 48.20
C GLY A 498 2.40 34.99 46.89
N ASN A 499 1.27 34.30 46.99
CA ASN A 499 0.47 33.67 45.94
C ASN A 499 0.00 34.52 44.74
N SER A 500 -0.22 33.79 43.63
CA SER A 500 -1.19 34.01 42.55
C SER A 500 -0.95 35.14 41.54
N ILE A 501 -0.68 34.76 40.28
CA ILE A 501 -1.57 34.91 39.10
C ILE A 501 -0.75 34.64 37.80
N ASN A 502 -1.28 33.73 36.97
CA ASN A 502 -1.06 33.46 35.54
C ASN A 502 0.35 33.19 34.96
N SER A 503 0.51 31.94 34.50
CA SER A 503 1.04 31.63 33.16
C SER A 503 0.17 30.48 32.62
N GLY A 504 -0.50 30.59 31.48
CA GLY A 504 0.11 31.00 30.22
C GLY A 504 0.99 29.86 29.70
N VAL A 505 0.47 28.64 29.65
CA VAL A 505 1.13 27.49 29.01
C VAL A 505 0.24 27.03 27.88
N SER A 506 0.71 27.28 26.67
CA SER A 506 0.31 26.64 25.42
C SER A 506 0.32 25.12 25.60
N ASN A 507 -0.85 24.52 25.74
CA ASN A 507 -1.04 23.10 25.94
C ASN A 507 -1.17 22.43 24.56
N THR A 508 -0.07 21.92 24.03
CA THR A 508 -0.08 21.03 22.86
C THR A 508 -0.67 19.67 23.26
N GLY A 509 -1.76 19.28 22.60
CA GLY A 509 -2.39 17.95 22.54
C GLY A 509 -2.10 16.96 23.67
N LYS A 510 -2.90 16.99 24.75
CA LYS A 510 -3.00 15.85 25.68
C LYS A 510 -4.29 15.09 25.42
N SER A 511 -4.15 13.78 25.22
CA SER A 511 -5.25 12.81 25.18
C SER A 511 -6.21 13.02 26.35
N ALA A 512 -7.51 12.93 26.11
CA ALA A 512 -8.48 12.80 27.20
C ALA A 512 -8.11 11.57 28.04
N VAL A 513 -7.92 11.77 29.34
CA VAL A 513 -7.55 10.73 30.33
C VAL A 513 -8.62 10.64 31.41
N ILE A 514 -8.64 9.55 32.16
CA ILE A 514 -9.54 9.39 33.32
C ILE A 514 -9.43 10.63 34.24
N GLY A 515 -10.58 11.19 34.61
CA GLY A 515 -10.70 12.42 35.38
C GLY A 515 -10.78 13.71 34.54
N SER A 516 -10.55 13.66 33.22
CA SER A 516 -10.77 14.80 32.33
C SER A 516 -12.26 15.13 32.25
N ILE A 517 -12.59 16.42 32.22
CA ILE A 517 -13.96 16.91 32.03
C ILE A 517 -14.04 17.51 30.63
N LEU A 518 -14.83 16.87 29.76
CA LEU A 518 -15.07 17.33 28.40
C LEU A 518 -16.25 18.31 28.37
N ARG A 519 -16.10 19.41 27.63
CA ARG A 519 -17.11 20.49 27.53
C ARG A 519 -17.63 21.00 28.88
N GLY A 520 -16.84 20.87 29.95
CA GLY A 520 -17.25 21.22 31.31
C GLY A 520 -18.38 20.37 31.91
N ARG A 521 -18.84 19.31 31.22
CA ARG A 521 -20.04 18.53 31.57
C ARG A 521 -19.77 17.04 31.73
N TYR A 522 -18.98 16.45 30.83
CA TYR A 522 -18.80 14.99 30.78
C TYR A 522 -17.48 14.60 31.43
N LYS A 523 -17.53 14.03 32.64
CA LYS A 523 -16.33 13.62 33.37
C LYS A 523 -15.98 12.17 33.03
N ILE A 524 -14.84 11.95 32.37
CA ILE A 524 -14.38 10.61 32.02
C ILE A 524 -14.05 9.80 33.29
N THR A 525 -14.70 8.65 33.45
CA THR A 525 -14.50 7.75 34.60
C THR A 525 -13.78 6.47 34.22
N LYS A 526 -13.96 5.97 32.99
CA LYS A 526 -13.37 4.71 32.54
C LYS A 526 -13.05 4.73 31.04
N VAL A 527 -11.97 4.06 30.64
CA VAL A 527 -11.67 3.76 29.24
C VAL A 527 -12.27 2.40 28.89
N LEU A 528 -13.09 2.31 27.84
CA LEU A 528 -13.72 1.07 27.37
C LEU A 528 -12.92 0.39 26.26
N GLY A 529 -12.29 1.17 25.38
CA GLY A 529 -11.49 0.64 24.29
C GLY A 529 -10.71 1.74 23.58
N ALA A 530 -9.57 1.35 22.99
CA ALA A 530 -8.73 2.20 22.15
C ALA A 530 -8.50 1.46 20.82
N GLY A 531 -8.83 2.08 19.69
CA GLY A 531 -8.75 1.47 18.36
C GLY A 531 -8.23 2.46 17.30
N GLY A 532 -8.10 1.99 16.05
CA GLY A 532 -7.50 2.76 14.95
C GLY A 532 -8.26 4.03 14.53
N PHE A 533 -9.51 4.20 14.97
CA PHE A 533 -10.34 5.37 14.66
C PHE A 533 -10.56 6.29 15.87
N GLY A 534 -10.16 5.89 17.09
CA GLY A 534 -10.53 6.65 18.27
C GLY A 534 -10.51 5.88 19.59
N ASN A 535 -10.95 6.55 20.65
CA ASN A 535 -11.09 5.98 21.99
C ASN A 535 -12.56 6.04 22.43
N THR A 536 -13.02 5.00 23.12
CA THR A 536 -14.35 4.97 23.73
C THR A 536 -14.22 4.99 25.25
N PHE A 537 -15.00 5.85 25.91
CA PHE A 537 -14.97 6.06 27.35
C PHE A 537 -16.36 5.90 27.97
N ILE A 538 -16.42 5.57 29.26
CA ILE A 538 -17.56 5.91 30.11
C ILE A 538 -17.26 7.29 30.74
N ALA A 539 -18.25 8.16 30.71
CA ALA A 539 -18.24 9.43 31.42
C ALA A 539 -19.50 9.60 32.28
N GLU A 540 -19.42 10.45 33.29
CA GLU A 540 -20.57 10.93 34.07
C GLU A 540 -21.05 12.26 33.51
N ASP A 541 -22.36 12.40 33.26
CA ASP A 541 -22.98 13.66 32.87
C ASP A 541 -23.24 14.52 34.13
N MET A 542 -22.39 15.50 34.37
CA MET A 542 -22.41 16.32 35.59
C MET A 542 -23.56 17.34 35.65
N ASP A 543 -24.23 17.61 34.52
CA ASP A 543 -25.35 18.56 34.48
C ASP A 543 -26.68 17.89 34.89
N LEU A 544 -26.73 16.55 34.85
CA LEU A 544 -27.91 15.79 35.22
C LEU A 544 -27.86 15.34 36.69
N PRO A 545 -28.99 15.42 37.44
CA PRO A 545 -29.05 14.96 38.82
C PRO A 545 -28.60 13.50 38.96
N GLY A 546 -27.69 13.23 39.89
CA GLY A 546 -27.17 11.89 40.14
C GLY A 546 -26.04 11.45 39.20
N ASN A 547 -25.55 12.33 38.32
CA ASN A 547 -24.40 12.10 37.44
C ASN A 547 -24.48 10.77 36.64
N PRO A 548 -25.57 10.55 35.87
CA PRO A 548 -25.76 9.29 35.17
C PRO A 548 -24.61 8.98 34.19
N PRO A 549 -24.29 7.70 33.98
CA PRO A 549 -23.24 7.30 33.04
C PRO A 549 -23.68 7.51 31.59
N CYS A 550 -22.71 7.86 30.74
CA CYS A 550 -22.85 7.98 29.30
C CYS A 550 -21.59 7.42 28.61
N VAL A 551 -21.72 7.07 27.32
CA VAL A 551 -20.60 6.65 26.49
C VAL A 551 -20.09 7.85 25.72
N VAL A 552 -18.77 8.07 25.71
CA VAL A 552 -18.11 9.07 24.88
C VAL A 552 -17.22 8.37 23.87
N LYS A 553 -17.58 8.43 22.59
CA LYS A 553 -16.71 8.04 21.48
C LYS A 553 -15.91 9.26 21.04
N GLN A 554 -14.60 9.19 21.19
CA GLN A 554 -13.66 10.19 20.68
C GLN A 554 -13.12 9.70 19.33
N LEU A 555 -13.42 10.41 18.25
CA LEU A 555 -12.73 10.21 16.98
C LEU A 555 -11.42 11.01 17.01
N ARG A 556 -10.30 10.30 16.82
CA ARG A 556 -8.96 10.88 16.71
C ARG A 556 -8.51 10.82 15.25
N PRO A 557 -8.54 11.93 14.52
CA PRO A 557 -7.83 12.02 13.25
C PRO A 557 -6.36 11.69 13.50
N ALA A 558 -5.79 10.72 12.76
CA ALA A 558 -4.38 10.35 12.88
C ALA A 558 -3.44 11.50 12.47
N GLN A 559 -3.99 12.51 11.80
CA GLN A 559 -3.32 13.71 11.31
C GLN A 559 -4.19 14.94 11.59
N THR A 560 -3.57 16.06 11.92
CA THR A 560 -4.27 17.34 12.19
C THR A 560 -4.35 18.24 10.95
N GLU A 561 -4.08 17.70 9.76
CA GLU A 561 -4.19 18.46 8.51
C GLU A 561 -5.65 18.92 8.25
N PRO A 562 -5.89 20.18 7.83
CA PRO A 562 -7.24 20.73 7.68
C PRO A 562 -8.19 19.92 6.78
N LYS A 563 -7.67 19.26 5.74
CA LYS A 563 -8.48 18.45 4.81
C LYS A 563 -8.83 17.07 5.39
N VAL A 564 -7.90 16.41 6.08
CA VAL A 564 -8.17 15.17 6.82
C VAL A 564 -9.14 15.44 7.97
N LEU A 565 -8.94 16.53 8.71
CA LEU A 565 -9.88 17.02 9.71
C LEU A 565 -11.26 17.29 9.12
N GLN A 566 -11.36 17.81 7.88
CA GLN A 566 -12.64 18.04 7.23
C GLN A 566 -13.34 16.73 6.81
N ILE A 567 -12.60 15.73 6.34
CA ILE A 567 -13.16 14.40 6.02
C ILE A 567 -13.58 13.68 7.31
N ALA A 568 -12.72 13.65 8.33
CA ALA A 568 -13.03 13.10 9.64
C ALA A 568 -14.24 13.79 10.27
N ARG A 569 -14.31 15.13 10.18
CA ARG A 569 -15.47 15.93 10.57
C ARG A 569 -16.73 15.52 9.83
N ARG A 570 -16.68 15.37 8.50
CA ARG A 570 -17.86 14.95 7.71
C ARG A 570 -18.32 13.54 8.06
N LEU A 571 -17.40 12.59 8.24
CA LEU A 571 -17.73 11.21 8.63
C LEU A 571 -18.34 11.18 10.04
N PHE A 572 -17.75 11.93 10.97
CA PHE A 572 -18.24 12.08 12.33
C PHE A 572 -19.61 12.76 12.41
N GLU A 573 -19.78 13.88 11.71
CA GLU A 573 -21.05 14.60 11.60
C GLU A 573 -22.12 13.71 10.93
N SER A 574 -21.74 12.91 9.94
CA SER A 574 -22.64 11.96 9.30
C SER A 574 -23.10 10.83 10.24
N GLU A 575 -22.24 10.29 11.10
CA GLU A 575 -22.63 9.30 12.12
C GLU A 575 -23.64 9.92 13.09
N ALA A 576 -23.32 11.10 13.62
CA ALA A 576 -24.18 11.83 14.54
C ALA A 576 -25.54 12.20 13.90
N GLU A 577 -25.54 12.65 12.65
CA GLU A 577 -26.75 13.03 11.92
C GLU A 577 -27.64 11.82 11.62
N VAL A 578 -27.07 10.70 11.19
CA VAL A 578 -27.84 9.47 10.93
C VAL A 578 -28.49 8.98 12.22
N GLN A 579 -27.72 8.87 13.30
CA GLN A 579 -28.26 8.41 14.57
C GLN A 579 -29.31 9.37 15.14
N TYR A 580 -29.10 10.69 15.01
CA TYR A 580 -30.09 11.69 15.39
C TYR A 580 -31.39 11.55 14.57
N ARG A 581 -31.28 11.29 13.26
CA ARG A 581 -32.43 11.11 12.36
C ARG A 581 -33.21 9.82 12.65
N LEU A 582 -32.51 8.75 13.04
CA LEU A 582 -33.14 7.51 13.49
C LEU A 582 -33.97 7.72 14.77
N GLY A 583 -33.70 8.79 15.53
CA GLY A 583 -34.54 9.20 16.65
C GLY A 583 -34.49 8.23 17.83
N ASN A 584 -35.59 8.16 18.58
CA ASN A 584 -35.67 7.30 19.76
C ASN A 584 -36.16 5.90 19.39
N HIS A 585 -35.34 4.89 19.67
CA HIS A 585 -35.66 3.49 19.46
C HIS A 585 -34.99 2.64 20.54
N ASP A 586 -35.72 1.73 21.19
CA ASP A 586 -35.22 0.98 22.37
C ASP A 586 -33.96 0.15 22.10
N GLN A 587 -33.70 -0.19 20.83
CA GLN A 587 -32.51 -0.94 20.40
C GLN A 587 -31.41 -0.07 19.75
N ILE A 588 -31.48 1.26 19.87
CA ILE A 588 -30.46 2.21 19.40
C ILE A 588 -30.17 3.20 20.54
N PRO A 589 -28.91 3.37 20.97
CA PRO A 589 -28.59 4.30 22.06
C PRO A 589 -29.01 5.73 21.71
N GLY A 590 -29.64 6.42 22.66
CA GLY A 590 -29.94 7.83 22.51
C GLY A 590 -28.67 8.68 22.35
N ILE A 591 -28.71 9.68 21.46
CA ILE A 591 -27.63 10.67 21.30
C ILE A 591 -27.83 11.83 22.28
N PHE A 592 -26.85 12.11 23.14
CA PHE A 592 -26.92 13.20 24.12
C PHE A 592 -26.23 14.46 23.61
N ALA A 593 -25.10 14.32 22.93
CA ALA A 593 -24.37 15.42 22.32
C ALA A 593 -23.41 14.94 21.24
N HIS A 594 -23.09 15.81 20.31
CA HIS A 594 -21.86 15.71 19.51
C HIS A 594 -21.17 17.08 19.59
N PHE A 595 -19.85 17.11 19.72
CA PHE A 595 -19.10 18.36 19.78
C PHE A 595 -17.63 18.16 19.40
N GLU A 596 -16.98 19.28 19.13
CA GLU A 596 -15.54 19.35 18.92
C GLU A 596 -14.90 20.11 20.08
N GLU A 597 -13.81 19.58 20.62
CA GLU A 597 -13.01 20.23 21.65
C GLU A 597 -11.52 19.91 21.40
N ASN A 598 -10.67 20.95 21.32
CA ASN A 598 -9.24 20.79 21.01
C ASN A 598 -8.93 20.05 19.69
N GLN A 599 -9.73 20.29 18.63
CA GLN A 599 -9.62 19.63 17.31
C GLN A 599 -9.89 18.11 17.32
N GLU A 600 -10.52 17.63 18.39
CA GLU A 600 -10.95 16.25 18.56
C GLU A 600 -12.48 16.20 18.54
N PHE A 601 -13.04 15.14 17.96
CA PHE A 601 -14.50 15.01 17.81
C PHE A 601 -15.05 14.02 18.82
N TYR A 602 -16.12 14.38 19.51
CA TYR A 602 -16.71 13.59 20.60
C TYR A 602 -18.20 13.39 20.38
N LEU A 603 -18.61 12.12 20.28
CA LEU A 603 -20.01 11.69 20.23
C LEU A 603 -20.39 11.11 21.60
N VAL A 604 -21.39 11.71 22.24
CA VAL A 604 -21.90 11.29 23.55
C VAL A 604 -23.23 10.60 23.36
N GLN A 605 -23.30 9.36 23.82
CA GLN A 605 -24.44 8.47 23.69
C GLN A 605 -24.87 7.92 25.05
N GLU A 606 -26.08 7.41 25.10
CA GLU A 606 -26.58 6.62 26.20
C GLU A 606 -25.65 5.44 26.54
N PHE A 607 -25.43 5.21 27.84
CA PHE A 607 -24.70 4.04 28.31
C PHE A 607 -25.65 2.86 28.46
N ILE A 608 -25.39 1.80 27.68
CA ILE A 608 -26.13 0.55 27.78
C ILE A 608 -25.45 -0.35 28.81
N ASP A 609 -26.08 -0.53 29.97
CA ASP A 609 -25.58 -1.46 30.99
C ASP A 609 -25.85 -2.90 30.58
N GLY A 610 -24.79 -3.61 30.20
CA GLY A 610 -24.89 -4.88 29.51
C GLY A 610 -23.56 -5.57 29.28
N HIS A 611 -23.60 -6.59 28.44
CA HIS A 611 -22.42 -7.25 27.88
C HIS A 611 -22.61 -7.39 26.37
N SER A 612 -21.51 -7.49 25.63
CA SER A 612 -21.57 -7.53 24.17
C SER A 612 -21.93 -8.92 23.65
N LEU A 613 -22.58 -9.01 22.50
CA LEU A 613 -23.01 -10.29 21.92
C LEU A 613 -21.83 -11.20 21.59
N ASP A 614 -20.64 -10.66 21.30
CA ASP A 614 -19.43 -11.48 21.11
C ASP A 614 -19.04 -12.28 22.38
N GLN A 615 -19.41 -11.82 23.56
CA GLN A 615 -19.20 -12.56 24.81
C GLN A 615 -20.19 -13.72 24.97
N GLU A 616 -21.38 -13.62 24.35
CA GLU A 616 -22.37 -14.71 24.29
C GLU A 616 -21.91 -15.79 23.28
N LEU A 617 -21.31 -15.38 22.16
CA LEU A 617 -20.85 -16.27 21.08
C LEU A 617 -19.44 -16.83 21.33
N THR A 618 -19.30 -17.65 22.38
CA THR A 618 -18.00 -18.25 22.74
C THR A 618 -17.53 -19.28 21.70
N PRO A 619 -16.29 -19.19 21.17
CA PRO A 619 -15.77 -20.14 20.18
C PRO A 619 -15.81 -21.59 20.66
N GLY A 620 -16.26 -22.49 19.78
CA GLY A 620 -16.41 -23.92 20.05
C GLY A 620 -17.60 -24.28 20.94
N LYS A 621 -18.47 -23.32 21.29
CA LYS A 621 -19.69 -23.54 22.06
C LYS A 621 -20.92 -23.16 21.24
N PRO A 622 -21.58 -24.12 20.57
CA PRO A 622 -22.81 -23.84 19.84
C PRO A 622 -23.94 -23.46 20.79
N LEU A 623 -24.80 -22.53 20.37
CA LEU A 623 -26.01 -22.14 21.07
C LEU A 623 -27.20 -22.98 20.57
N PRO A 624 -28.17 -23.29 21.46
CA PRO A 624 -29.42 -23.91 21.04
C PRO A 624 -30.17 -23.05 20.02
N GLU A 625 -30.83 -23.70 19.06
CA GLU A 625 -31.60 -23.04 17.99
C GLU A 625 -32.51 -21.92 18.52
N ILE A 626 -33.25 -22.17 19.60
CA ILE A 626 -34.11 -21.18 20.24
C ILE A 626 -33.39 -19.88 20.62
N GLN A 627 -32.17 -19.97 21.12
CA GLN A 627 -31.38 -18.78 21.49
C GLN A 627 -30.90 -18.05 20.24
N VAL A 628 -30.55 -18.79 19.18
CA VAL A 628 -30.17 -18.21 17.90
C VAL A 628 -31.34 -17.46 17.26
N ILE A 629 -32.54 -18.03 17.29
CA ILE A 629 -33.75 -17.36 16.79
C ILE A 629 -34.01 -16.07 17.58
N ALA A 630 -33.87 -16.09 18.92
CA ALA A 630 -34.03 -14.88 19.72
C ALA A 630 -32.99 -13.79 19.37
N ILE A 631 -31.72 -14.17 19.17
CA ILE A 631 -30.66 -13.26 18.71
C ILE A 631 -31.00 -12.66 17.34
N LEU A 632 -31.39 -13.50 16.38
CA LEU A 632 -31.75 -13.04 15.03
C LEU A 632 -32.95 -12.11 15.07
N TYR A 633 -33.97 -12.43 15.86
CA TYR A 633 -35.18 -11.62 15.98
C TYR A 633 -34.86 -10.20 16.47
N ASP A 634 -34.04 -10.07 17.50
CA ASP A 634 -33.58 -8.77 17.99
C ASP A 634 -32.78 -7.99 16.95
N ILE A 635 -31.81 -8.64 16.28
CA ILE A 635 -30.99 -8.01 15.24
C ILE A 635 -31.87 -7.54 14.08
N LEU A 636 -32.81 -8.38 13.63
CA LEU A 636 -33.67 -8.09 12.49
C LEU A 636 -34.68 -6.99 12.78
N LYS A 637 -35.21 -6.90 14.02
CA LYS A 637 -36.10 -5.79 14.44
C LYS A 637 -35.43 -4.43 14.32
N VAL A 638 -34.20 -4.29 14.84
CA VAL A 638 -33.47 -3.02 14.70
C VAL A 638 -33.05 -2.76 13.25
N LEU A 639 -32.69 -3.79 12.48
CA LEU A 639 -32.39 -3.63 11.06
C LEU A 639 -33.60 -3.20 10.24
N GLU A 640 -34.79 -3.74 10.51
CA GLU A 640 -36.04 -3.32 9.88
C GLU A 640 -36.25 -1.82 10.09
N PHE A 641 -36.14 -1.34 11.34
CA PHE A 641 -36.27 0.07 11.66
C PHE A 641 -35.24 0.95 10.94
N VAL A 642 -33.96 0.54 10.93
CA VAL A 642 -32.88 1.26 10.24
C VAL A 642 -33.11 1.31 8.72
N HIS A 643 -33.54 0.19 8.12
CA HIS A 643 -33.81 0.09 6.69
C HIS A 643 -35.03 0.91 6.26
N GLN A 644 -36.07 1.00 7.10
CA GLN A 644 -37.23 1.88 6.87
C GLN A 644 -36.84 3.37 6.76
N HIS A 645 -35.74 3.76 7.40
CA HIS A 645 -35.16 5.10 7.31
C HIS A 645 -34.19 5.26 6.12
N ASN A 646 -34.13 4.31 5.20
CA ASN A 646 -33.24 4.26 4.04
C ASN A 646 -31.75 4.28 4.39
N VAL A 647 -31.39 3.68 5.53
CA VAL A 647 -30.01 3.55 6.01
C VAL A 647 -29.55 2.09 5.86
N ILE A 648 -28.35 1.88 5.33
CA ILE A 648 -27.66 0.58 5.34
C ILE A 648 -26.56 0.66 6.38
N HIS A 649 -26.48 -0.33 7.28
CA HIS A 649 -25.56 -0.29 8.41
C HIS A 649 -24.12 -0.63 8.01
N ARG A 650 -23.92 -1.67 7.17
CA ARG A 650 -22.64 -2.16 6.61
C ARG A 650 -21.66 -2.80 7.59
N ASP A 651 -21.78 -2.60 8.90
CA ASP A 651 -20.89 -3.27 9.88
C ASP A 651 -21.66 -4.04 10.96
N ILE A 652 -22.57 -4.92 10.53
CA ILE A 652 -23.30 -5.81 11.42
C ILE A 652 -22.39 -6.96 11.87
N LYS A 653 -22.11 -7.02 13.17
CA LYS A 653 -21.25 -8.04 13.80
C LYS A 653 -21.52 -8.12 15.31
N PRO A 654 -21.17 -9.22 16.00
CA PRO A 654 -21.49 -9.41 17.41
C PRO A 654 -20.94 -8.31 18.34
N SER A 655 -19.75 -7.78 18.09
CA SER A 655 -19.17 -6.72 18.94
C SER A 655 -19.91 -5.38 18.86
N ASN A 656 -20.80 -5.20 17.89
CA ASN A 656 -21.60 -3.98 17.72
C ASN A 656 -23.00 -4.10 18.36
N PHE A 657 -23.29 -5.20 19.06
CA PHE A 657 -24.51 -5.36 19.84
C PHE A 657 -24.21 -5.55 21.32
N ILE A 658 -24.98 -4.86 22.17
CA ILE A 658 -24.96 -5.05 23.63
C ILE A 658 -26.30 -5.60 24.08
N ARG A 659 -26.27 -6.68 24.87
CA ARG A 659 -27.42 -7.23 25.58
C ARG A 659 -27.68 -6.41 26.84
N GLY A 660 -28.78 -5.66 26.85
CA GLY A 660 -29.20 -4.86 28.00
C GLY A 660 -29.52 -5.73 29.21
N LYS A 661 -29.06 -5.35 30.42
CA LYS A 661 -29.33 -6.13 31.64
C LYS A 661 -30.80 -6.09 32.06
N GLN A 662 -31.50 -4.98 31.79
CA GLN A 662 -32.85 -4.75 32.31
C GLN A 662 -33.92 -5.45 31.48
N ASP A 663 -33.91 -5.26 30.16
CA ASP A 663 -34.91 -5.74 29.22
C ASP A 663 -34.45 -6.97 28.40
N GLN A 664 -33.17 -7.36 28.53
CA GLN A 664 -32.56 -8.46 27.81
C GLN A 664 -32.62 -8.31 26.27
N LYS A 665 -32.81 -7.10 25.74
CA LYS A 665 -32.79 -6.85 24.29
C LYS A 665 -31.38 -6.57 23.77
N LEU A 666 -31.10 -6.90 22.52
CA LEU A 666 -29.88 -6.41 21.84
C LEU A 666 -30.05 -4.97 21.38
N VAL A 667 -29.09 -4.14 21.75
CA VAL A 667 -28.96 -2.74 21.37
C VAL A 667 -27.79 -2.59 20.39
N LEU A 668 -28.02 -1.99 19.23
CA LEU A 668 -27.02 -1.74 18.18
C LEU A 668 -26.28 -0.42 18.47
N ILE A 669 -24.99 -0.50 18.76
CA ILE A 669 -24.25 0.61 19.38
C ILE A 669 -23.34 1.42 18.43
N ASP A 670 -23.15 1.01 17.17
CA ASP A 670 -22.13 1.61 16.31
C ASP A 670 -22.55 1.92 14.88
N PHE A 671 -22.84 3.19 14.60
CA PHE A 671 -23.30 3.68 13.30
C PHE A 671 -22.19 4.32 12.46
N GLY A 672 -20.91 4.22 12.85
CA GLY A 672 -19.79 4.84 12.14
C GLY A 672 -19.57 4.33 10.71
N ALA A 673 -20.20 3.21 10.34
CA ALA A 673 -20.09 2.59 9.03
C ALA A 673 -21.33 2.80 8.14
N VAL A 674 -22.33 3.61 8.49
CA VAL A 674 -23.60 3.65 7.75
C VAL A 674 -23.51 4.33 6.36
N LYS A 675 -24.48 4.00 5.48
CA LYS A 675 -24.70 4.65 4.18
C LYS A 675 -26.17 5.02 4.00
N GLN A 676 -26.45 6.27 3.64
CA GLN A 676 -27.79 6.70 3.22
C GLN A 676 -28.00 6.41 1.73
N ILE A 677 -29.18 5.90 1.36
CA ILE A 677 -29.56 5.72 -0.04
C ILE A 677 -30.19 7.03 -0.54
N GLU A 678 -29.51 7.75 -1.44
CA GLU A 678 -30.11 8.90 -2.13
C GLU A 678 -31.20 8.44 -3.11
N GLN A 679 -32.42 8.97 -2.96
CA GLN A 679 -33.50 8.80 -3.92
C GLN A 679 -33.32 9.76 -5.11
N THR A 680 -32.26 9.59 -5.91
CA THR A 680 -32.10 10.31 -7.17
C THR A 680 -32.32 9.37 -8.36
N THR A 681 -33.26 9.76 -9.22
CA THR A 681 -33.83 8.98 -10.34
C THR A 681 -32.89 8.82 -11.55
N THR A 682 -31.58 8.81 -11.33
CA THR A 682 -30.55 8.68 -12.36
C THR A 682 -29.56 7.60 -11.92
N GLY A 683 -29.60 6.44 -12.58
CA GLY A 683 -28.95 5.18 -12.20
C GLY A 683 -27.41 5.13 -12.25
N GLU A 684 -26.72 6.14 -11.74
CA GLU A 684 -25.27 6.11 -11.49
C GLU A 684 -25.02 5.95 -9.99
N SER A 685 -25.03 4.70 -9.52
CA SER A 685 -24.64 4.39 -8.14
C SER A 685 -23.12 4.53 -8.03
N LEU A 686 -22.65 5.66 -7.49
CA LEU A 686 -21.25 5.89 -7.15
C LEU A 686 -20.75 4.77 -6.23
N SER A 687 -19.64 4.12 -6.61
CA SER A 687 -18.95 3.13 -5.79
C SER A 687 -18.50 3.78 -4.48
N THR A 688 -18.95 3.26 -3.34
CA THR A 688 -18.60 3.80 -2.01
C THR A 688 -17.44 3.03 -1.38
N VAL A 689 -16.66 3.71 -0.52
CA VAL A 689 -15.57 3.13 0.28
C VAL A 689 -16.01 1.82 0.94
N VAL A 690 -15.20 0.78 0.75
CA VAL A 690 -15.41 -0.56 1.32
C VAL A 690 -15.22 -0.47 2.83
N ILE A 691 -16.29 -0.76 3.59
CA ILE A 691 -16.31 -0.70 5.05
C ILE A 691 -17.06 -1.93 5.56
N GLY A 692 -16.54 -2.57 6.61
CA GLY A 692 -17.16 -3.67 7.35
C GLY A 692 -16.16 -4.75 7.77
N THR A 693 -16.61 -5.70 8.58
CA THR A 693 -15.74 -6.69 9.23
C THR A 693 -15.65 -8.00 8.45
N ARG A 694 -14.44 -8.53 8.33
CA ARG A 694 -14.15 -9.79 7.62
C ARG A 694 -14.99 -10.96 8.11
N GLY A 695 -15.48 -11.76 7.18
CA GLY A 695 -16.35 -12.90 7.45
C GLY A 695 -17.83 -12.54 7.61
N TYR A 696 -18.18 -11.30 7.97
CA TYR A 696 -19.56 -10.81 7.98
C TYR A 696 -19.92 -10.01 6.72
N MET A 697 -18.91 -9.52 5.98
CA MET A 697 -19.10 -8.70 4.78
C MET A 697 -19.37 -9.54 3.52
N PRO A 698 -20.50 -9.33 2.81
CA PRO A 698 -20.78 -10.00 1.55
C PRO A 698 -20.09 -9.36 0.34
N SER A 699 -19.99 -10.12 -0.76
CA SER A 699 -19.20 -9.74 -1.94
C SER A 699 -19.64 -8.43 -2.62
N GLU A 700 -20.95 -8.12 -2.64
CA GLU A 700 -21.44 -6.86 -3.20
C GLU A 700 -21.02 -5.63 -2.38
N GLN A 701 -20.86 -5.79 -1.07
CA GLN A 701 -20.36 -4.73 -0.20
C GLN A 701 -18.85 -4.55 -0.36
N VAL A 702 -18.09 -5.64 -0.53
CA VAL A 702 -16.67 -5.60 -0.93
C VAL A 702 -16.48 -4.85 -2.24
N ARG A 703 -17.44 -4.98 -3.17
CA ARG A 703 -17.44 -4.27 -4.46
C ARG A 703 -17.97 -2.83 -4.38
N GLY A 704 -18.15 -2.29 -3.18
CA GLY A 704 -18.62 -0.92 -2.95
C GLY A 704 -20.10 -0.68 -3.25
N LYS A 705 -20.91 -1.75 -3.40
CA LYS A 705 -22.33 -1.72 -3.74
C LYS A 705 -23.21 -2.38 -2.66
N PRO A 706 -23.15 -1.90 -1.40
CA PRO A 706 -23.95 -2.45 -0.31
C PRO A 706 -25.45 -2.25 -0.56
N ARG A 707 -26.25 -3.17 -0.01
CA ARG A 707 -27.72 -3.20 -0.08
C ARG A 707 -28.30 -3.51 1.30
N PHE A 708 -29.61 -3.37 1.48
CA PHE A 708 -30.28 -3.87 2.69
C PHE A 708 -30.05 -5.37 2.91
N SER A 709 -30.05 -6.15 1.83
CA SER A 709 -29.72 -7.58 1.84
C SER A 709 -28.27 -7.90 2.22
N SER A 710 -27.39 -6.88 2.28
CA SER A 710 -26.02 -7.04 2.78
C SER A 710 -25.99 -7.10 4.31
N ASP A 711 -26.81 -6.28 5.00
CA ASP A 711 -26.96 -6.37 6.46
C ASP A 711 -27.66 -7.68 6.87
N ILE A 712 -28.62 -8.15 6.06
CA ILE A 712 -29.30 -9.44 6.26
C ILE A 712 -28.31 -10.60 6.17
N TYR A 713 -27.40 -10.59 5.20
CA TYR A 713 -26.33 -11.59 5.11
C TYR A 713 -25.50 -11.62 6.38
N ALA A 714 -25.04 -10.46 6.86
CA ALA A 714 -24.25 -10.36 8.08
C ALA A 714 -25.01 -10.89 9.32
N ALA A 715 -26.32 -10.59 9.43
CA ALA A 715 -27.16 -11.16 10.48
C ALA A 715 -27.28 -12.70 10.36
N GLY A 716 -27.39 -13.23 9.14
CA GLY A 716 -27.40 -14.67 8.88
C GLY A 716 -26.07 -15.34 9.30
N ILE A 717 -24.94 -14.71 9.01
CA ILE A 717 -23.61 -15.16 9.48
C ILE A 717 -23.54 -15.21 11.01
N ILE A 718 -24.09 -14.21 11.71
CA ILE A 718 -24.16 -14.23 13.19
C ILE A 718 -24.98 -15.45 13.66
N GLY A 719 -26.10 -15.73 13.01
CA GLY A 719 -26.92 -16.92 13.31
C GLY A 719 -26.16 -18.23 13.11
N ILE A 720 -25.46 -18.38 11.98
CA ILE A 720 -24.64 -19.56 11.67
C ILE A 720 -23.48 -19.70 12.66
N GLN A 721 -22.80 -18.60 12.98
CA GLN A 721 -21.75 -18.58 14.01
C GLN A 721 -22.30 -19.05 15.36
N ALA A 722 -23.49 -18.59 15.75
CA ALA A 722 -24.11 -18.98 17.00
C ALA A 722 -24.46 -20.48 17.03
N LEU A 723 -24.97 -21.04 15.93
CA LEU A 723 -25.31 -22.46 15.82
C LEU A 723 -24.11 -23.39 15.75
N THR A 724 -23.02 -22.96 15.11
CA THR A 724 -21.83 -23.80 14.89
C THR A 724 -20.77 -23.62 15.97
N GLY A 725 -20.76 -22.46 16.63
CA GLY A 725 -19.67 -22.03 17.50
C GLY A 725 -18.38 -21.68 16.76
N PHE A 726 -18.38 -21.64 15.42
CA PHE A 726 -17.20 -21.27 14.62
C PHE A 726 -17.18 -19.78 14.28
N TYR A 727 -15.99 -19.19 14.25
CA TYR A 727 -15.85 -17.86 13.68
C TYR A 727 -16.20 -17.89 12.19
N PRO A 728 -16.78 -16.80 11.64
CA PRO A 728 -17.16 -16.77 10.23
C PRO A 728 -16.03 -17.13 9.26
N THR A 729 -14.80 -16.72 9.57
CA THR A 729 -13.60 -17.03 8.76
C THR A 729 -13.18 -18.51 8.77
N GLN A 730 -13.81 -19.34 9.61
CA GLN A 730 -13.58 -20.79 9.70
C GLN A 730 -14.65 -21.60 8.97
N LEU A 731 -15.76 -20.96 8.60
CA LEU A 731 -16.81 -21.59 7.82
C LEU A 731 -16.29 -21.86 6.41
N LYS A 732 -16.55 -23.06 5.90
CA LYS A 732 -16.13 -23.44 4.55
C LYS A 732 -17.17 -22.98 3.54
N GLU A 733 -16.71 -22.60 2.36
CA GLU A 733 -17.58 -22.30 1.23
C GLU A 733 -17.54 -23.46 0.23
N ASP A 734 -18.66 -23.68 -0.46
CA ASP A 734 -18.73 -24.55 -1.61
C ASP A 734 -17.94 -23.89 -2.76
N PRO A 735 -16.92 -24.57 -3.31
CA PRO A 735 -16.00 -23.96 -4.27
C PRO A 735 -16.63 -23.66 -5.64
N TYR A 736 -17.83 -24.17 -5.93
CA TYR A 736 -18.53 -23.97 -7.20
C TYR A 736 -19.62 -22.89 -7.10
N THR A 737 -20.29 -22.81 -5.95
CA THR A 737 -21.44 -21.92 -5.75
C THR A 737 -21.12 -20.72 -4.86
N GLY A 738 -20.05 -20.79 -4.05
CA GLY A 738 -19.72 -19.77 -3.04
C GLY A 738 -20.66 -19.80 -1.83
N GLU A 739 -21.51 -20.81 -1.72
CA GLU A 739 -22.46 -20.96 -0.61
C GLU A 739 -21.76 -21.50 0.63
N ILE A 740 -22.19 -21.05 1.80
CA ILE A 740 -21.56 -21.48 3.06
C ILE A 740 -22.00 -22.89 3.41
N LEU A 741 -21.02 -23.78 3.61
CA LEU A 741 -21.23 -25.15 4.04
C LEU A 741 -21.16 -25.24 5.57
N TRP A 742 -22.30 -25.04 6.24
CA TRP A 742 -22.36 -24.99 7.71
C TRP A 742 -23.28 -26.02 8.35
N GLN A 743 -24.36 -26.46 7.67
CA GLN A 743 -25.39 -27.32 8.28
C GLN A 743 -24.83 -28.62 8.88
N HIS A 744 -23.80 -29.20 8.26
CA HIS A 744 -23.13 -30.41 8.77
C HIS A 744 -22.37 -30.21 10.10
N GLN A 745 -22.29 -28.98 10.61
CA GLN A 745 -21.55 -28.56 11.79
C GLN A 745 -22.47 -28.06 12.91
N ALA A 746 -23.79 -28.11 12.73
CA ALA A 746 -24.77 -27.63 13.69
C ALA A 746 -25.94 -28.61 13.84
N GLU A 747 -26.54 -28.63 15.03
CA GLU A 747 -27.84 -29.26 15.25
C GLU A 747 -28.94 -28.21 15.09
N VAL A 748 -29.71 -28.29 14.01
CA VAL A 748 -30.72 -27.30 13.62
C VAL A 748 -31.85 -27.99 12.84
N SER A 749 -33.06 -27.46 12.93
CA SER A 749 -34.20 -27.87 12.10
C SER A 749 -33.99 -27.50 10.63
N ASP A 750 -34.58 -28.30 9.73
CA ASP A 750 -34.48 -28.06 8.29
C ASP A 750 -35.07 -26.69 7.90
N GLU A 751 -36.14 -26.26 8.60
CA GLU A 751 -36.80 -24.98 8.37
C GLU A 751 -35.90 -23.79 8.75
N VAL A 752 -35.27 -23.80 9.92
CA VAL A 752 -34.36 -22.72 10.36
C VAL A 752 -33.09 -22.72 9.52
N ALA A 753 -32.58 -23.90 9.15
CA ALA A 753 -31.46 -24.03 8.23
C ALA A 753 -31.78 -23.41 6.86
N ALA A 754 -32.97 -23.66 6.31
CA ALA A 754 -33.41 -23.06 5.05
C ALA A 754 -33.54 -21.54 5.14
N ILE A 755 -34.01 -20.99 6.27
CA ILE A 755 -34.06 -19.55 6.50
C ILE A 755 -32.65 -18.96 6.49
N LEU A 756 -31.72 -19.54 7.26
CA LEU A 756 -30.34 -19.07 7.35
C LEU A 756 -29.60 -19.17 6.01
N ASP A 757 -29.72 -20.29 5.29
CA ASP A 757 -29.16 -20.46 3.95
C ASP A 757 -29.66 -19.37 3.00
N LYS A 758 -30.96 -19.07 3.04
CA LYS A 758 -31.52 -17.99 2.22
C LYS A 758 -31.01 -16.62 2.65
N MET A 759 -30.79 -16.36 3.93
CA MET A 759 -30.16 -15.10 4.39
C MET A 759 -28.73 -14.94 3.86
N VAL A 760 -27.98 -16.04 3.73
CA VAL A 760 -26.55 -16.00 3.38
C VAL A 760 -26.22 -16.39 1.93
N ARG A 761 -27.22 -16.46 1.04
CA ARG A 761 -27.00 -16.78 -0.39
C ARG A 761 -25.87 -15.97 -1.00
N TYR A 762 -25.03 -16.61 -1.82
CA TYR A 762 -23.91 -15.91 -2.46
C TYR A 762 -24.42 -14.75 -3.34
N ASP A 763 -25.42 -15.01 -4.19
CA ASP A 763 -26.10 -13.97 -4.97
C ASP A 763 -27.11 -13.20 -4.11
N PHE A 764 -26.86 -11.91 -3.91
CA PHE A 764 -27.73 -11.04 -3.11
C PHE A 764 -29.19 -10.97 -3.61
N ARG A 765 -29.45 -11.32 -4.88
CA ARG A 765 -30.80 -11.34 -5.47
C ARG A 765 -31.62 -12.54 -5.02
N GLU A 766 -30.96 -13.59 -4.55
CA GLU A 766 -31.59 -14.82 -4.05
C GLU A 766 -31.85 -14.77 -2.54
N ARG A 767 -31.30 -13.75 -1.85
CA ARG A 767 -31.56 -13.50 -0.43
C ARG A 767 -32.96 -12.94 -0.20
N TYR A 768 -33.37 -12.93 1.07
CA TYR A 768 -34.44 -12.04 1.51
C TYR A 768 -34.09 -10.58 1.18
N GLN A 769 -35.07 -9.83 0.70
CA GLN A 769 -34.85 -8.46 0.22
C GLN A 769 -35.13 -7.41 1.31
N SER A 770 -35.75 -7.82 2.42
CA SER A 770 -35.99 -6.97 3.59
C SER A 770 -35.88 -7.77 4.90
N ALA A 771 -35.53 -7.09 5.99
CA ALA A 771 -35.51 -7.70 7.33
C ALA A 771 -36.90 -8.22 7.75
N ALA A 772 -37.97 -7.52 7.32
CA ALA A 772 -39.36 -7.92 7.54
C ALA A 772 -39.69 -9.30 6.95
N GLU A 773 -39.19 -9.62 5.76
CA GLU A 773 -39.38 -10.96 5.16
C GLU A 773 -38.73 -12.07 5.98
N VAL A 774 -37.58 -11.80 6.60
CA VAL A 774 -36.89 -12.76 7.47
C VAL A 774 -37.65 -12.93 8.78
N LEU A 775 -38.10 -11.83 9.39
CA LEU A 775 -38.91 -11.84 10.61
C LEU A 775 -40.19 -12.66 10.41
N GLN A 776 -40.89 -12.44 9.30
CA GLN A 776 -42.08 -13.22 8.95
C GLN A 776 -41.77 -14.71 8.84
N ALA A 777 -40.68 -15.09 8.17
CA ALA A 777 -40.30 -16.50 8.04
C ALA A 777 -39.99 -17.15 9.39
N LEU A 778 -39.33 -16.43 10.31
CA LEU A 778 -39.07 -16.91 11.68
C LEU A 778 -40.36 -17.01 12.51
N GLU A 779 -41.29 -16.06 12.37
CA GLU A 779 -42.57 -16.08 13.07
C GLU A 779 -43.47 -17.23 12.59
N GLU A 780 -43.52 -17.48 11.29
CA GLU A 780 -44.24 -18.62 10.70
C GLU A 780 -43.67 -19.96 11.22
N TYR A 781 -42.35 -20.10 11.31
CA TYR A 781 -41.72 -21.27 11.92
C TYR A 781 -42.14 -21.45 13.38
N VAL A 782 -42.06 -20.38 14.18
CA VAL A 782 -42.41 -20.42 15.61
C VAL A 782 -43.89 -20.73 15.86
N GLN A 783 -44.80 -20.24 15.01
CA GLN A 783 -46.23 -20.54 15.12
C GLN A 783 -46.55 -22.01 14.80
N ASN A 784 -45.79 -22.62 13.88
CA ASN A 784 -45.99 -24.01 13.45
C ASN A 784 -45.33 -25.03 14.38
N CYS A 785 -44.27 -24.65 15.10
CA CYS A 785 -43.74 -25.44 16.20
C CYS A 785 -44.67 -25.30 17.40
N ASP A 786 -45.44 -26.35 17.73
CA ASP A 786 -46.47 -26.47 18.79
C ASP A 786 -45.99 -26.20 20.25
N SER A 787 -44.95 -25.41 20.42
CA SER A 787 -44.27 -25.11 21.66
C SER A 787 -44.69 -23.74 22.18
N LYS A 788 -45.53 -23.76 23.23
CA LYS A 788 -45.82 -22.59 24.09
C LYS A 788 -44.56 -21.85 24.56
N PHE A 789 -43.38 -22.49 24.51
CA PHE A 789 -42.10 -21.94 24.91
C PHE A 789 -41.55 -20.91 23.90
N TYR A 790 -41.66 -21.15 22.60
CA TYR A 790 -41.20 -20.20 21.57
C TYR A 790 -42.10 -18.96 21.53
N LEU A 791 -43.42 -19.13 21.66
CA LEU A 791 -44.37 -18.01 21.79
C LEU A 791 -44.15 -17.20 23.08
N CYS A 792 -43.72 -17.82 24.18
CA CYS A 792 -43.35 -17.11 25.40
C CYS A 792 -42.08 -16.28 25.21
N LEU A 793 -41.10 -16.78 24.45
CA LEU A 793 -39.87 -16.06 24.13
C LEU A 793 -40.11 -14.88 23.18
N ILE A 794 -41.00 -15.00 22.19
CA ILE A 794 -41.37 -13.85 21.34
C ILE A 794 -42.26 -12.84 22.10
N ASN A 795 -43.21 -13.30 22.92
CA ASN A 795 -44.14 -12.41 23.65
C ASN A 795 -43.52 -11.70 24.86
N ASN A 796 -42.36 -12.12 25.37
CA ASN A 796 -41.58 -11.31 26.32
C ASN A 796 -40.86 -10.13 25.63
N TYR A 797 -41.01 -9.97 24.30
CA TYR A 797 -40.51 -8.85 23.49
C TYR A 797 -41.65 -7.98 22.88
N VAL A 798 -42.90 -8.12 23.37
CA VAL A 798 -44.05 -7.26 23.02
C VAL A 798 -44.47 -6.42 24.22
#